data_AF-A0A544YCV5-F1
#
_entry.id   AF-A0A544YCV5-F1
#
_cell.length_a   1.000
_cell.length_b   1.000
_cell.length_c   1.000
_cell.angle_alpha   90.00
_cell.angle_beta   90.00
_cell.angle_gamma   90.00
#
_symmetry.space_group_name_H-M   'P 1'
#
loop_
_entity.id
_entity.type
_entity.pdbx_description
1 polymer ?
#
loop_
_entity_poly.entity_id
_entity_poly.type
_entity_poly.pdbx_seq_one_letter_code
_entity_poly.pdbx_strand_id
1 'polypeptide(L)'
;MARVAALGDGATNGATVTTANSGRKAGIPFDSTTIGSGATLTWDTAHAGYHGTAALHVTTGASAANVWGRWDNMFRPSAGAAQVATAWMYFTANPAATTTVLFVGNTTAQRICELRVTATGRVRAVNSAGTTVVDTTNAIALNQWIRADLLFTPDASNGVLQLKLYNNPASATPTETTAVFTGQNLRQADPSLYLVGVANGATNISYWVQAAFTDGAPPPFGAVGWVMSRWLGAVTSTSASVAARVLGASSVRLKVSTSSDLSASPVFSSAQVPDADGTVRMTVTGLSADTAYYYGIEVDGVVDTEYGGSFSTAPTPGTPKSFTFCAASCASNNSNATTFDAIRAENPSFFVHLGDLHYRDLTSNDQIAYQRAYDQVMSSPRQLAFFGALPVPYIWSDHDSVGANGDGTAASVPAANAVYRSRVPAYGDMPAVTGTYFSWTWGRVRFVCTDGRSFMSPIAQTDDASKTKLGSTQKAWLLDQLTDPTYPLIIWCHEDAISNGLTFVGDDTWSAYSTERQEIFDAIAAAGTNVAYICGDLHSLAADDGTNVPAAGANSGVPVHVAAAMDNTSFKGNGVYTAGTYPATDGVLVNHYGLFTITDTGSQISLAFAGKDAGGVTRVSQTTTWTLSTPQNATPSGSAGAVQVRASAGAVTAVRAAPIAGGPGAVRVRAPSAAVQAVQNSSLPARAGAVRLAPSTGAVLAVQEAPVAGVPGSVRVRASAGAVLSVRRTLPAGLAGAVRLRASAGAVLGEQVAAVSGGPGSVRLHGAPGGVATVQQAFPAAGGGRVVIRASAGAVSTAVGGTSVTVGGRAGGVLLRAAQATVLAVQEQPVTGAPGALTVRPGAGAVLAVQRQTPAGVAGVVRLSAGSARVLAVQSAVPAGAAGVIRVRGGAGALAGPVTVVLQGTAASIWCRPGRGSVLAGGTPTVTRGAMTAAARTGAQAVRRERAGARMGGR
;
A
#
# COMPACT_ATOMS: atom_id res chain seq x y z
N MET A 1 13.96 7.10 27.27
CA MET A 1 15.19 6.57 27.89
C MET A 1 15.44 5.18 27.34
N ALA A 2 16.66 4.79 27.03
CA ALA A 2 16.96 3.40 26.68
C ALA A 2 16.97 2.52 27.94
N ARG A 3 16.56 1.25 27.80
CA ARG A 3 16.35 0.34 28.93
C ARG A 3 16.64 -1.11 28.57
N VAL A 4 17.04 -1.89 29.58
CA VAL A 4 16.99 -3.36 29.58
C VAL A 4 16.44 -3.85 30.92
N ALA A 5 15.71 -4.96 30.91
CA ALA A 5 15.09 -5.49 32.12
C ALA A 5 14.94 -7.02 32.08
N ALA A 6 14.86 -7.63 33.26
CA ALA A 6 14.47 -9.02 33.49
C ALA A 6 13.35 -9.05 34.54
N LEU A 7 12.12 -9.21 34.07
CA LEU A 7 10.90 -9.20 34.88
C LEU A 7 10.21 -10.58 34.93
N GLY A 8 10.54 -11.53 34.08
CA GLY A 8 9.98 -12.89 34.14
C GLY A 8 8.50 -13.01 33.76
N ASP A 9 7.89 -11.97 33.19
CA ASP A 9 6.52 -12.05 32.69
C ASP A 9 6.38 -13.15 31.60
N GLY A 10 5.35 -13.99 31.73
CA GLY A 10 5.13 -15.15 30.85
C GLY A 10 6.19 -16.27 30.95
N ALA A 11 7.10 -16.24 31.92
CA ALA A 11 8.10 -17.29 32.11
C ALA A 11 7.52 -18.56 32.75
N THR A 12 8.07 -19.71 32.40
CA THR A 12 7.64 -21.02 32.94
C THR A 12 8.24 -21.27 34.32
N ASN A 13 7.38 -21.50 35.33
CA ASN A 13 7.80 -21.80 36.70
C ASN A 13 8.79 -22.97 36.79
N GLY A 14 9.84 -22.83 37.60
CA GLY A 14 10.88 -23.83 37.84
C GLY A 14 11.87 -24.01 36.68
N ALA A 15 11.67 -23.37 35.52
CA ALA A 15 12.58 -23.51 34.40
C ALA A 15 13.90 -22.80 34.68
N THR A 16 15.02 -23.48 34.41
CA THR A 16 16.35 -22.87 34.41
C THR A 16 16.39 -21.70 33.43
N VAL A 17 16.90 -20.56 33.89
CA VAL A 17 17.02 -19.36 33.05
C VAL A 17 18.12 -19.56 32.03
N THR A 18 17.82 -19.27 30.77
CA THR A 18 18.75 -19.38 29.65
C THR A 18 18.67 -18.11 28.79
N THR A 19 19.59 -17.99 27.84
CA THR A 19 19.56 -16.93 26.82
C THR A 19 18.30 -16.99 25.93
N ALA A 20 17.66 -18.16 25.81
CA ALA A 20 16.47 -18.37 24.98
C ALA A 20 15.15 -18.06 25.70
N ASN A 21 15.06 -18.24 27.02
CA ASN A 21 13.81 -18.06 27.77
C ASN A 21 13.75 -16.76 28.60
N SER A 22 14.74 -15.89 28.47
CA SER A 22 14.82 -14.61 29.21
C SER A 22 14.29 -13.39 28.46
N GLY A 23 14.02 -13.51 27.15
CA GLY A 23 13.86 -12.35 26.27
C GLY A 23 12.51 -12.08 25.62
N ARG A 24 11.49 -12.88 25.91
CA ARG A 24 10.13 -12.65 25.37
C ARG A 24 9.40 -11.63 26.25
N LYS A 25 8.19 -11.95 26.74
CA LYS A 25 7.54 -11.17 27.80
C LYS A 25 8.42 -11.04 29.06
N ALA A 26 9.34 -11.97 29.26
CA ALA A 26 10.20 -12.00 30.45
C ALA A 26 11.17 -10.83 30.56
N GLY A 27 11.43 -10.08 29.48
CA GLY A 27 12.38 -8.99 29.47
C GLY A 27 13.17 -8.92 28.17
N ILE A 28 14.39 -8.38 28.22
CA ILE A 28 15.35 -8.42 27.12
C ILE A 28 16.22 -9.66 27.26
N PRO A 29 16.43 -10.49 26.21
CA PRO A 29 17.15 -11.75 26.35
C PRO A 29 18.56 -11.54 26.89
N PHE A 30 18.99 -12.39 27.82
CA PHE A 30 20.38 -12.41 28.25
C PHE A 30 21.29 -12.86 27.10
N ASP A 31 22.48 -12.27 27.02
CA ASP A 31 23.55 -12.70 26.14
C ASP A 31 24.25 -13.94 26.68
N SER A 32 24.36 -14.03 28.00
CA SER A 32 24.87 -15.22 28.67
C SER A 32 24.26 -15.41 30.05
N THR A 33 24.28 -16.64 30.52
CA THR A 33 23.86 -17.03 31.87
C THR A 33 24.97 -17.87 32.48
N THR A 34 25.35 -17.57 33.72
CA THR A 34 26.33 -18.35 34.48
C THR A 34 25.64 -18.97 35.68
N ILE A 35 25.81 -20.29 35.87
CA ILE A 35 25.30 -21.03 37.02
C ILE A 35 26.46 -21.87 37.57
N GLY A 36 27.05 -21.41 38.68
CA GLY A 36 28.15 -22.11 39.34
C GLY A 36 27.71 -23.45 39.95
N SER A 37 28.69 -24.29 40.30
CA SER A 37 28.42 -25.60 40.90
C SER A 37 27.61 -25.48 42.20
N GLY A 38 26.55 -26.30 42.33
CA GLY A 38 25.66 -26.29 43.49
C GLY A 38 24.76 -25.06 43.61
N ALA A 39 24.61 -24.30 42.53
CA ALA A 39 23.81 -23.09 42.47
C ALA A 39 22.66 -23.22 41.46
N THR A 40 21.63 -22.39 41.57
CA THR A 40 20.52 -22.37 40.60
C THR A 40 20.12 -20.95 40.21
N LEU A 41 19.73 -20.80 38.94
CA LEU A 41 19.06 -19.62 38.41
C LEU A 41 17.79 -20.10 37.69
N THR A 42 16.63 -19.90 38.31
CA THR A 42 15.35 -20.43 37.83
C THR A 42 14.26 -19.37 37.84
N TRP A 43 13.27 -19.49 36.97
CA TRP A 43 12.05 -18.69 37.06
C TRP A 43 11.14 -19.20 38.18
N ASP A 44 10.61 -18.32 39.02
CA ASP A 44 9.70 -18.69 40.11
C ASP A 44 8.43 -17.83 40.08
N THR A 45 7.28 -18.50 40.21
CA THR A 45 5.94 -17.88 40.18
C THR A 45 5.28 -17.85 41.56
N ALA A 46 5.83 -18.56 42.55
CA ALA A 46 5.32 -18.54 43.93
C ALA A 46 5.64 -17.19 44.60
N HIS A 47 6.82 -16.67 44.33
CA HIS A 47 7.20 -15.28 44.54
C HIS A 47 7.13 -14.59 43.19
N ALA A 48 5.92 -14.56 42.62
CA ALA A 48 5.65 -13.76 41.42
C ALA A 48 6.25 -12.36 41.63
N GLY A 49 6.98 -11.91 40.62
CA GLY A 49 7.69 -10.65 40.66
C GLY A 49 6.81 -9.48 41.06
N TYR A 50 7.43 -8.40 41.54
CA TYR A 50 6.70 -7.16 41.75
C TYR A 50 6.08 -6.65 40.41
N HIS A 51 6.72 -6.99 39.29
CA HIS A 51 6.17 -6.84 37.93
C HIS A 51 5.89 -8.20 37.28
N GLY A 52 4.81 -8.32 36.51
CA GLY A 52 4.54 -9.54 35.72
C GLY A 52 4.25 -10.80 36.57
N THR A 53 4.52 -11.98 36.01
CA THR A 53 4.06 -13.26 36.56
C THR A 53 5.13 -14.11 37.25
N ALA A 54 6.41 -13.76 37.17
CA ALA A 54 7.51 -14.53 37.77
C ALA A 54 8.68 -13.63 38.19
N ALA A 55 9.67 -14.20 38.88
CA ALA A 55 10.94 -13.55 39.17
C ALA A 55 12.12 -14.52 38.98
N LEU A 56 13.34 -13.99 38.92
CA LEU A 56 14.55 -14.82 38.99
C LEU A 56 14.71 -15.30 40.43
N HIS A 57 14.75 -16.61 40.66
CA HIS A 57 15.17 -17.21 41.92
C HIS A 57 16.65 -17.58 41.84
N VAL A 58 17.44 -16.95 42.68
CA VAL A 58 18.90 -17.10 42.72
C VAL A 58 19.28 -17.86 43.97
N THR A 59 19.93 -19.02 43.81
CA THR A 59 20.43 -19.80 44.95
C THR A 59 21.89 -20.17 44.82
N THR A 60 22.61 -20.22 45.95
CA THR A 60 23.94 -20.83 46.05
C THR A 60 24.02 -21.79 47.24
N GLY A 61 24.78 -22.88 47.08
CA GLY A 61 25.05 -23.83 48.16
C GLY A 61 26.15 -23.38 49.12
N ALA A 62 26.69 -24.35 49.87
CA ALA A 62 27.74 -24.13 50.86
C ALA A 62 29.09 -23.69 50.25
N SER A 63 29.31 -23.97 48.96
CA SER A 63 30.48 -23.54 48.20
C SER A 63 30.21 -22.22 47.48
N ALA A 64 31.21 -21.34 47.44
CA ALA A 64 31.09 -20.05 46.78
C ALA A 64 30.82 -20.23 45.29
N ALA A 65 29.78 -19.57 44.77
CA ALA A 65 29.40 -19.69 43.36
C ALA A 65 28.99 -18.33 42.78
N ASN A 66 29.23 -18.17 41.48
CA ASN A 66 28.67 -17.08 40.68
C ASN A 66 27.41 -17.57 39.98
N VAL A 67 26.35 -16.75 40.02
CA VAL A 67 25.04 -17.10 39.47
C VAL A 67 24.38 -15.84 38.94
N TRP A 68 24.29 -15.67 37.64
CA TRP A 68 23.75 -14.43 37.06
C TRP A 68 23.25 -14.60 35.62
N GLY A 69 22.35 -13.71 35.23
CA GLY A 69 22.08 -13.38 33.83
C GLY A 69 22.84 -12.11 33.43
N ARG A 70 23.33 -12.06 32.19
CA ARG A 70 24.19 -10.99 31.67
C ARG A 70 23.72 -10.43 30.35
N TRP A 71 23.81 -9.13 30.23
CA TRP A 71 23.71 -8.38 28.98
C TRP A 71 25.06 -7.81 28.60
N ASP A 72 25.46 -8.06 27.35
CA ASP A 72 26.69 -7.60 26.72
C ASP A 72 26.33 -6.69 25.55
N ASN A 73 26.62 -5.40 25.69
CA ASN A 73 26.29 -4.38 24.70
C ASN A 73 24.80 -4.24 24.35
N MET A 74 23.89 -5.05 24.92
CA MET A 74 22.44 -4.89 24.73
C MET A 74 21.90 -3.57 25.27
N PHE A 75 22.64 -2.85 26.10
CA PHE A 75 22.28 -1.50 26.55
C PHE A 75 23.52 -0.64 26.44
N ARG A 76 23.49 0.37 25.57
CA ARG A 76 24.61 1.30 25.35
C ARG A 76 24.17 2.74 25.58
N PRO A 77 24.09 3.18 26.84
CA PRO A 77 23.81 4.57 27.15
C PRO A 77 24.86 5.49 26.50
N SER A 78 24.52 6.76 26.32
CA SER A 78 25.50 7.73 25.82
C SER A 78 26.66 7.87 26.82
N ALA A 79 27.86 8.12 26.31
CA ALA A 79 29.05 8.29 27.14
C ALA A 79 28.85 9.31 28.25
N GLY A 80 29.11 8.89 29.49
CA GLY A 80 28.98 9.73 30.68
C GLY A 80 27.54 10.06 31.07
N ALA A 81 26.53 9.46 30.44
CA ALA A 81 25.15 9.67 30.82
C ALA A 81 24.87 9.09 32.22
N ALA A 82 24.10 9.85 33.02
CA ALA A 82 23.55 9.36 34.27
C ALA A 82 22.66 8.13 34.01
N GLN A 83 22.71 7.16 34.91
CA GLN A 83 22.05 5.87 34.78
C GLN A 83 21.46 5.43 36.12
N VAL A 84 20.49 4.53 36.04
CA VAL A 84 19.87 3.91 37.21
C VAL A 84 19.87 2.38 37.04
N ALA A 85 20.47 1.70 38.01
CA ALA A 85 20.38 0.26 38.18
C ALA A 85 19.36 -0.05 39.28
N THR A 86 18.22 -0.61 38.90
CA THR A 86 17.09 -0.89 39.80
C THR A 86 16.98 -2.38 40.06
N ALA A 87 16.86 -2.78 41.34
CA ALA A 87 16.54 -4.14 41.74
C ALA A 87 15.27 -4.17 42.59
N TRP A 88 14.29 -4.97 42.18
CA TRP A 88 13.26 -5.46 43.09
C TRP A 88 13.74 -6.77 43.67
N MET A 89 13.71 -6.90 44.99
CA MET A 89 14.25 -8.07 45.67
C MET A 89 13.27 -8.59 46.71
N TYR A 90 13.27 -9.90 46.91
CA TYR A 90 12.55 -10.55 48.00
C TYR A 90 13.53 -11.45 48.76
N PHE A 91 13.71 -11.18 50.04
CA PHE A 91 14.55 -11.98 50.93
C PHE A 91 13.70 -12.54 52.08
N THR A 92 13.83 -13.83 52.36
CA THR A 92 13.20 -14.47 53.54
C THR A 92 14.06 -14.31 54.80
N ALA A 93 15.36 -14.11 54.61
CA ALA A 93 16.35 -13.82 55.65
C ALA A 93 17.45 -12.92 55.08
N ASN A 94 18.16 -12.20 55.96
CA ASN A 94 19.39 -11.51 55.55
C ASN A 94 20.39 -12.52 54.98
N PRO A 95 21.14 -12.18 53.92
CA PRO A 95 22.09 -13.13 53.33
C PRO A 95 23.21 -13.43 54.34
N ALA A 96 23.74 -14.66 54.33
CA ALA A 96 24.81 -15.06 55.25
C ALA A 96 26.15 -14.34 54.96
N ALA A 97 26.32 -13.83 53.74
CA ALA A 97 27.47 -13.07 53.28
C ALA A 97 27.03 -11.84 52.49
N THR A 98 27.91 -10.82 52.41
CA THR A 98 27.65 -9.67 51.54
C THR A 98 27.61 -10.13 50.09
N THR A 99 26.50 -9.89 49.42
CA THR A 99 26.16 -10.53 48.14
C THR A 99 25.87 -9.46 47.09
N THR A 100 26.51 -9.56 45.93
CA THR A 100 26.17 -8.73 44.77
C THR A 100 24.79 -9.12 44.26
N VAL A 101 23.99 -8.11 43.92
CA VAL A 101 22.68 -8.31 43.28
C VAL A 101 22.67 -7.70 41.88
N LEU A 102 23.30 -6.54 41.70
CA LEU A 102 23.53 -5.95 40.39
C LEU A 102 25.01 -5.62 40.21
N PHE A 103 25.52 -5.84 39.00
CA PHE A 103 26.88 -5.50 38.61
C PHE A 103 26.86 -4.72 37.30
N VAL A 104 27.60 -3.62 37.25
CA VAL A 104 27.82 -2.82 36.05
C VAL A 104 29.32 -2.84 35.73
N GLY A 105 29.66 -3.11 34.47
CA GLY A 105 31.05 -3.21 34.03
C GLY A 105 31.25 -2.91 32.55
N ASN A 106 32.45 -3.26 32.08
CA ASN A 106 32.82 -3.24 30.67
C ASN A 106 32.85 -4.66 30.07
N THR A 107 33.02 -4.75 28.76
CA THR A 107 33.06 -6.03 28.03
C THR A 107 34.13 -7.02 28.52
N THR A 108 35.21 -6.53 29.15
CA THR A 108 36.26 -7.35 29.79
C THR A 108 35.91 -7.74 31.22
N ALA A 109 34.64 -7.61 31.63
CA ALA A 109 34.12 -7.90 32.97
C ALA A 109 34.78 -7.11 34.11
N GLN A 110 35.35 -5.94 33.80
CA GLN A 110 35.89 -5.08 34.85
C GLN A 110 34.79 -4.20 35.44
N ARG A 111 34.75 -4.13 36.77
CA ARG A 111 33.73 -3.37 37.51
C ARG A 111 33.81 -1.87 37.26
N ILE A 112 32.64 -1.28 37.08
CA ILE A 112 32.35 0.15 37.15
C ILE A 112 31.71 0.45 38.50
N CYS A 113 30.59 -0.21 38.81
CA CYS A 113 29.95 -0.16 40.12
C CYS A 113 29.14 -1.45 40.40
N GLU A 114 28.77 -1.65 41.68
CA GLU A 114 27.88 -2.75 42.09
C GLU A 114 26.86 -2.28 43.14
N LEU A 115 25.69 -2.91 43.12
CA LEU A 115 24.73 -2.90 44.22
C LEU A 115 24.80 -4.25 44.95
N ARG A 116 25.03 -4.20 46.27
CA ARG A 116 25.13 -5.38 47.13
C ARG A 116 24.12 -5.31 48.27
N VAL A 117 23.80 -6.47 48.84
CA VAL A 117 23.11 -6.59 50.14
C VAL A 117 24.10 -7.19 51.14
N THR A 118 24.32 -6.52 52.27
CA THR A 118 25.26 -6.98 53.32
C THR A 118 24.64 -8.09 54.16
N ALA A 119 25.46 -8.77 54.97
CA ALA A 119 24.99 -9.79 55.90
C ALA A 119 24.05 -9.24 57.00
N THR A 120 24.03 -7.92 57.21
CA THR A 120 23.10 -7.23 58.11
C THR A 120 21.86 -6.69 57.40
N GLY A 121 21.67 -7.02 56.12
CA GLY A 121 20.53 -6.60 55.31
C GLY A 121 20.62 -5.16 54.79
N ARG A 122 21.77 -4.48 54.88
CA ARG A 122 21.93 -3.12 54.35
C ARG A 122 22.21 -3.16 52.84
N VAL A 123 21.72 -2.18 52.11
CA VAL A 123 22.07 -2.02 50.69
C VAL A 123 23.36 -1.23 50.58
N ARG A 124 24.28 -1.71 49.75
CA ARG A 124 25.65 -1.19 49.61
C ARG A 124 25.96 -0.82 48.17
N ALA A 125 26.59 0.34 47.97
CA ALA A 125 27.16 0.76 46.70
C ALA A 125 28.68 0.59 46.73
N VAL A 126 29.22 0.06 45.64
CA VAL A 126 30.67 -0.22 45.48
C VAL A 126 31.17 0.43 44.19
N ASN A 127 32.37 1.01 44.21
CA ASN A 127 33.01 1.65 43.05
C ASN A 127 33.89 0.67 42.24
N SER A 128 34.61 1.16 41.23
CA SER A 128 35.42 0.32 40.32
C SER A 128 36.51 -0.47 41.04
N ALA A 129 37.09 0.09 42.11
CA ALA A 129 38.13 -0.52 42.92
C ALA A 129 37.61 -1.64 43.83
N GLY A 130 36.29 -1.74 44.03
CA GLY A 130 35.70 -2.70 44.98
C GLY A 130 35.56 -2.13 46.39
N THR A 131 35.83 -0.84 46.55
CA THR A 131 35.69 -0.12 47.80
C THR A 131 34.22 0.20 48.05
N THR A 132 33.79 0.01 49.29
CA THR A 132 32.45 0.43 49.73
C THR A 132 32.39 1.95 49.73
N VAL A 133 31.44 2.51 48.98
CA VAL A 133 31.21 3.96 48.93
C VAL A 133 30.21 4.37 49.98
N VAL A 134 29.10 3.63 50.09
CA VAL A 134 28.04 3.88 51.07
C VAL A 134 27.23 2.62 51.34
N ASP A 135 26.77 2.50 52.60
CA ASP A 135 25.72 1.58 53.03
C ASP A 135 24.49 2.39 53.44
N THR A 136 23.30 1.85 53.19
CA THR A 136 22.09 2.34 53.83
C THR A 136 22.17 2.15 55.34
N THR A 137 21.51 3.03 56.09
CA THR A 137 21.37 2.89 57.54
C THR A 137 20.28 1.87 57.86
N ASN A 138 19.17 1.92 57.12
CA ASN A 138 18.08 0.98 57.22
C ASN A 138 18.44 -0.35 56.55
N ALA A 139 18.01 -1.44 57.18
CA ALA A 139 18.03 -2.76 56.55
C ALA A 139 16.82 -2.92 55.61
N ILE A 140 16.98 -3.82 54.64
CA ILE A 140 15.88 -4.30 53.81
C ILE A 140 14.82 -4.97 54.70
N ALA A 141 13.56 -4.78 54.36
CA ALA A 141 12.49 -5.55 54.97
C ALA A 141 12.46 -6.98 54.41
N LEU A 142 12.20 -7.96 55.27
CA LEU A 142 12.14 -9.37 54.91
C LEU A 142 10.70 -9.82 54.63
N ASN A 143 10.55 -10.93 53.91
CA ASN A 143 9.28 -11.57 53.55
C ASN A 143 8.30 -10.64 52.81
N GLN A 144 8.85 -9.71 52.03
CA GLN A 144 8.11 -8.85 51.11
C GLN A 144 9.04 -8.40 49.98
N TRP A 145 8.45 -7.94 48.88
CA TRP A 145 9.20 -7.26 47.83
C TRP A 145 9.67 -5.91 48.34
N ILE A 146 10.93 -5.58 48.09
CA ILE A 146 11.53 -4.27 48.29
C ILE A 146 12.14 -3.79 46.98
N ARG A 147 12.47 -2.50 46.88
CA ARG A 147 13.17 -1.92 45.74
C ARG A 147 14.41 -1.17 46.20
N ALA A 148 15.49 -1.29 45.44
CA ALA A 148 16.68 -0.48 45.60
C ALA A 148 17.12 0.10 44.25
N ASP A 149 17.39 1.41 44.23
CA ASP A 149 17.93 2.11 43.07
C ASP A 149 19.38 2.52 43.36
N LEU A 150 20.30 2.10 42.49
CA LEU A 150 21.65 2.65 42.40
C LEU A 150 21.70 3.66 41.26
N LEU A 151 21.75 4.94 41.61
CA LEU A 151 21.93 6.03 40.66
C LEU A 151 23.43 6.26 40.48
N PHE A 152 23.90 6.33 39.24
CA PHE A 152 25.31 6.54 38.97
C PHE A 152 25.58 7.33 37.68
N THR A 153 26.66 8.09 37.68
CA THR A 153 27.20 8.74 36.48
C THR A 153 28.61 8.21 36.25
N PRO A 154 28.84 7.38 35.22
CA PRO A 154 30.13 6.73 35.00
C PRO A 154 31.18 7.75 34.53
N ASP A 155 32.32 7.81 35.22
CA ASP A 155 33.48 8.60 34.83
C ASP A 155 34.74 7.99 35.48
N ALA A 156 35.90 8.15 34.83
CA ALA A 156 37.16 7.59 35.32
C ALA A 156 37.62 8.19 36.66
N SER A 157 37.26 9.45 36.94
CA SER A 157 37.75 10.21 38.10
C SER A 157 36.66 11.00 38.84
N ASN A 158 35.61 11.41 38.14
CA ASN A 158 34.54 12.29 38.62
C ASN A 158 33.20 11.58 38.74
N GLY A 159 33.21 10.25 38.86
CA GLY A 159 32.00 9.45 38.89
C GLY A 159 31.13 9.79 40.09
N VAL A 160 29.82 9.56 39.93
CA VAL A 160 28.81 9.87 40.93
C VAL A 160 28.06 8.60 41.31
N LEU A 161 27.75 8.44 42.60
CA LEU A 161 26.91 7.35 43.13
C LEU A 161 25.90 7.87 44.16
N GLN A 162 24.69 7.33 44.15
CA GLN A 162 23.67 7.51 45.20
C GLN A 162 22.80 6.25 45.32
N LEU A 163 22.39 5.90 46.53
CA LEU A 163 21.43 4.84 46.78
C LEU A 163 20.07 5.38 47.22
N LYS A 164 19.01 4.70 46.78
CA LYS A 164 17.67 4.84 47.35
C LYS A 164 17.12 3.46 47.70
N LEU A 165 16.57 3.31 48.90
CA LEU A 165 15.91 2.10 49.38
C LEU A 165 14.42 2.36 49.57
N TYR A 166 13.58 1.43 49.13
CA TYR A 166 12.15 1.44 49.31
C TYR A 166 11.73 0.08 49.89
N ASN A 167 11.45 0.03 51.18
CA ASN A 167 10.88 -1.17 51.80
C ASN A 167 9.42 -1.39 51.39
N ASN A 168 8.75 -0.37 50.84
CA ASN A 168 7.54 -0.50 50.05
C ASN A 168 7.87 -0.12 48.59
N PRO A 169 7.97 -1.09 47.65
CA PRO A 169 8.37 -0.83 46.26
C PRO A 169 7.36 0.00 45.46
N ALA A 170 6.11 0.13 45.94
CA ALA A 170 5.09 0.98 45.33
C ALA A 170 5.19 2.46 45.75
N SER A 171 5.97 2.77 46.79
CA SER A 171 6.07 4.11 47.33
C SER A 171 6.82 5.05 46.38
N ALA A 172 6.24 6.23 46.12
CA ALA A 172 6.93 7.33 45.43
C ALA A 172 8.00 7.99 46.32
N THR A 173 8.00 7.72 47.62
CA THR A 173 8.98 8.24 48.58
C THR A 173 9.89 7.11 49.08
N PRO A 174 11.23 7.23 48.94
CA PRO A 174 12.17 6.26 49.49
C PRO A 174 12.06 6.14 51.01
N THR A 175 12.22 4.92 51.52
CA THR A 175 12.52 4.68 52.95
C THR A 175 13.81 5.37 53.36
N GLU A 176 14.80 5.37 52.46
CA GLU A 176 16.07 6.06 52.66
C GLU A 176 16.61 6.57 51.31
N THR A 177 17.21 7.75 51.32
CA THR A 177 18.05 8.27 50.23
C THR A 177 19.38 8.67 50.83
N THR A 178 20.47 8.11 50.32
CA THR A 178 21.80 8.47 50.80
C THR A 178 22.23 9.83 50.25
N ALA A 179 23.32 10.38 50.79
CA ALA A 179 24.02 11.48 50.14
C ALA A 179 24.42 11.13 48.70
N VAL A 180 24.65 12.16 47.88
CA VAL A 180 25.26 12.02 46.55
C VAL A 180 26.77 12.02 46.72
N PHE A 181 27.43 10.94 46.32
CA PHE A 181 28.88 10.77 46.43
C PHE A 181 29.53 11.05 45.09
N THR A 182 30.26 12.15 44.98
CA THR A 182 31.00 12.56 43.78
C THR A 182 32.48 12.15 43.85
N GLY A 183 33.23 12.33 42.77
CA GLY A 183 34.67 12.07 42.73
C GLY A 183 35.04 10.58 42.81
N GLN A 184 34.10 9.70 42.48
CA GLN A 184 34.33 8.26 42.50
C GLN A 184 35.02 7.83 41.22
N ASN A 185 36.04 6.97 41.33
CA ASN A 185 36.57 6.28 40.16
C ASN A 185 35.57 5.18 39.76
N LEU A 186 34.88 5.38 38.64
CA LEU A 186 33.99 4.40 38.01
C LEU A 186 34.56 3.88 36.68
N ARG A 187 35.90 3.91 36.55
CA ARG A 187 36.70 3.36 35.44
C ARG A 187 36.57 4.07 34.10
N GLN A 188 35.39 4.13 33.50
CA GLN A 188 35.18 4.67 32.15
C GLN A 188 33.77 5.22 31.99
N ALA A 189 33.57 6.10 31.02
CA ALA A 189 32.29 6.78 30.75
C ALA A 189 31.24 5.89 30.06
N ASP A 190 31.65 4.77 29.47
CA ASP A 190 30.80 3.89 28.66
C ASP A 190 30.67 2.49 29.27
N PRO A 191 29.68 2.24 30.15
CA PRO A 191 29.36 0.89 30.59
C PRO A 191 28.80 0.06 29.44
N SER A 192 29.16 -1.21 29.38
CA SER A 192 28.80 -2.12 28.29
C SER A 192 28.40 -3.52 28.75
N LEU A 193 28.38 -3.74 30.07
CA LEU A 193 28.02 -5.01 30.68
C LEU A 193 27.15 -4.78 31.91
N TYR A 194 26.05 -5.51 32.00
CA TYR A 194 25.11 -5.44 33.11
C TYR A 194 24.71 -6.85 33.56
N LEU A 195 24.80 -7.13 34.86
CA LEU A 195 24.44 -8.42 35.45
C LEU A 195 23.33 -8.25 36.49
N VAL A 196 22.47 -9.26 36.56
CA VAL A 196 21.56 -9.49 37.69
C VAL A 196 21.85 -10.85 38.31
N GLY A 197 22.07 -10.88 39.62
CA GLY A 197 22.45 -12.07 40.37
C GLY A 197 23.75 -11.90 41.16
N VAL A 198 24.33 -13.03 41.58
CA VAL A 198 25.53 -13.12 42.41
C VAL A 198 26.79 -13.15 41.55
N ALA A 199 27.54 -12.04 41.52
CA ALA A 199 28.79 -11.91 40.75
C ALA A 199 30.08 -11.94 41.60
N ASN A 200 29.96 -12.04 42.93
CA ASN A 200 31.09 -11.95 43.85
C ASN A 200 31.42 -13.26 44.59
N GLY A 201 30.92 -14.42 44.12
CA GLY A 201 31.19 -15.72 44.72
C GLY A 201 30.65 -15.85 46.15
N ALA A 202 29.33 -15.82 46.34
CA ALA A 202 28.70 -15.91 47.66
C ALA A 202 28.19 -17.33 47.97
N THR A 203 28.14 -17.69 49.25
CA THR A 203 27.64 -18.98 49.77
C THR A 203 26.28 -18.83 50.43
N ASN A 204 25.48 -19.90 50.41
CA ASN A 204 24.22 -20.01 51.13
C ASN A 204 23.26 -18.85 50.87
N ILE A 205 23.13 -18.46 49.60
CA ILE A 205 22.23 -17.40 49.17
C ILE A 205 20.93 -18.00 48.67
N SER A 206 19.81 -17.34 48.99
CA SER A 206 18.50 -17.61 48.38
C SER A 206 17.68 -16.33 48.41
N TYR A 207 17.35 -15.79 47.25
CA TYR A 207 16.49 -14.62 47.11
C TYR A 207 15.87 -14.57 45.72
N TRP A 208 14.81 -13.79 45.58
CA TRP A 208 14.18 -13.51 44.30
C TRP A 208 14.51 -12.09 43.85
N VAL A 209 14.69 -11.91 42.55
CA VAL A 209 15.04 -10.61 41.98
C VAL A 209 14.41 -10.37 40.62
N GLN A 210 14.07 -9.11 40.40
CA GLN A 210 13.85 -8.53 39.09
C GLN A 210 14.77 -7.31 38.96
N ALA A 211 15.21 -7.01 37.74
CA ALA A 211 16.14 -5.92 37.52
C ALA A 211 15.79 -5.11 36.28
N ALA A 212 16.11 -3.82 36.34
CA ALA A 212 16.08 -2.94 35.20
C ALA A 212 17.28 -1.99 35.23
N PHE A 213 17.83 -1.69 34.06
CA PHE A 213 18.85 -0.68 33.85
C PHE A 213 18.29 0.36 32.88
N THR A 214 18.38 1.64 33.24
CA THR A 214 17.85 2.75 32.46
C THR A 214 18.87 3.87 32.34
N ASP A 215 18.84 4.60 31.22
CA ASP A 215 19.54 5.89 31.14
C ASP A 215 18.65 7.01 31.70
N GLY A 216 19.27 7.98 32.36
CA GLY A 216 18.57 9.12 32.95
C GLY A 216 17.84 8.80 34.25
N ALA A 217 16.55 8.42 34.17
CA ALA A 217 15.64 8.39 35.32
C ALA A 217 15.26 6.96 35.75
N PRO A 218 14.89 6.78 37.03
CA PRO A 218 14.36 5.52 37.51
C PRO A 218 13.05 5.15 36.77
N PRO A 219 12.74 3.85 36.67
CA PRO A 219 11.48 3.42 36.09
C PRO A 219 10.26 3.89 36.93
N PRO A 220 9.08 4.03 36.29
CA PRO A 220 7.87 4.55 36.93
C PRO A 220 7.46 3.73 38.17
N PHE A 221 6.84 4.39 39.15
CA PHE A 221 6.39 3.75 40.39
C PHE A 221 5.07 2.99 40.18
N GLY A 222 4.91 1.85 40.87
CA GLY A 222 3.70 1.02 40.85
C GLY A 222 3.79 -0.23 39.95
N ALA A 223 2.93 -1.21 40.23
CA ALA A 223 2.83 -2.46 39.46
C ALA A 223 1.97 -2.26 38.20
N VAL A 224 2.42 -1.41 37.29
CA VAL A 224 1.81 -1.19 35.96
C VAL A 224 2.69 -1.80 34.88
N GLY A 225 2.12 -2.14 33.71
CA GLY A 225 2.90 -2.52 32.55
C GLY A 225 3.71 -1.33 32.00
N TRP A 226 4.90 -1.57 31.47
CA TRP A 226 5.85 -0.50 31.10
C TRP A 226 6.26 -0.57 29.64
N VAL A 227 6.45 0.59 29.02
CA VAL A 227 7.01 0.71 27.68
C VAL A 227 8.54 0.56 27.73
N MET A 228 9.07 -0.34 26.90
CA MET A 228 10.50 -0.57 26.69
C MET A 228 11.00 0.19 25.47
N SER A 229 10.25 0.11 24.37
CA SER A 229 10.58 0.77 23.12
C SER A 229 9.35 1.10 22.29
N ARG A 230 9.55 1.97 21.30
CA ARG A 230 8.50 2.40 20.36
C ARG A 230 9.08 2.69 18.99
N TRP A 231 8.25 2.48 17.98
CA TRP A 231 8.53 2.80 16.59
C TRP A 231 7.29 3.48 16.00
N LEU A 232 7.44 4.76 15.67
CA LEU A 232 6.43 5.56 14.97
C LEU A 232 6.54 5.35 13.46
N GLY A 233 5.44 5.05 12.78
CA GLY A 233 5.42 4.82 11.34
C GLY A 233 4.02 4.66 10.79
N ALA A 234 3.91 4.17 9.56
CA ALA A 234 2.64 4.00 8.86
C ALA A 234 1.74 5.26 8.90
N VAL A 235 2.37 6.43 8.76
CA VAL A 235 1.67 7.72 8.81
C VAL A 235 1.08 7.99 7.43
N THR A 236 -0.22 8.23 7.39
CA THR A 236 -0.97 8.59 6.18
C THR A 236 -1.62 9.96 6.37
N SER A 237 -2.48 10.37 5.44
CA SER A 237 -3.27 11.59 5.58
C SER A 237 -4.35 11.48 6.66
N THR A 238 -4.66 10.28 7.16
CA THR A 238 -5.77 10.07 8.11
C THR A 238 -5.45 9.09 9.24
N SER A 239 -4.22 8.59 9.30
CA SER A 239 -3.81 7.59 10.29
C SER A 239 -2.35 7.70 10.68
N ALA A 240 -2.01 7.12 11.81
CA ALA A 240 -0.65 6.87 12.25
C ALA A 240 -0.61 5.57 13.06
N SER A 241 0.54 4.89 13.05
CA SER A 241 0.74 3.69 13.86
C SER A 241 2.00 3.77 14.72
N VAL A 242 1.94 3.12 15.87
CA VAL A 242 3.09 2.90 16.73
C VAL A 242 3.18 1.41 17.05
N ALA A 243 4.33 0.81 16.75
CA ALA A 243 4.70 -0.48 17.29
C ALA A 243 5.47 -0.27 18.59
N ALA A 244 5.19 -1.05 19.63
CA ALA A 244 5.83 -0.89 20.93
C ALA A 244 6.19 -2.23 21.55
N ARG A 245 7.30 -2.24 22.31
CA ARG A 245 7.65 -3.31 23.23
C ARG A 245 7.18 -2.92 24.62
N VAL A 246 6.39 -3.77 25.25
CA VAL A 246 5.86 -3.55 26.61
C VAL A 246 6.06 -4.78 27.47
N LEU A 247 6.25 -4.59 28.78
CA LEU A 247 6.35 -5.68 29.75
C LEU A 247 5.24 -5.56 30.79
N GLY A 248 4.63 -6.69 31.18
CA GLY A 248 3.60 -6.72 32.23
C GLY A 248 2.30 -5.99 31.89
N ALA A 249 2.02 -5.77 30.59
CA ALA A 249 0.84 -5.05 30.11
C ALA A 249 -0.27 -6.01 29.66
N SER A 250 -1.51 -5.74 30.07
CA SER A 250 -2.69 -6.51 29.63
C SER A 250 -3.45 -5.82 28.49
N SER A 251 -3.39 -4.49 28.43
CA SER A 251 -4.04 -3.67 27.43
C SER A 251 -3.19 -2.46 27.08
N VAL A 252 -3.07 -2.17 25.78
CA VAL A 252 -2.32 -1.00 25.29
C VAL A 252 -3.15 -0.25 24.25
N ARG A 253 -3.15 1.09 24.34
CA ARG A 253 -3.77 1.99 23.36
C ARG A 253 -2.80 3.09 22.94
N LEU A 254 -2.88 3.49 21.68
CA LEU A 254 -2.24 4.71 21.21
C LEU A 254 -3.20 5.88 21.43
N LYS A 255 -2.76 6.90 22.18
CA LYS A 255 -3.49 8.15 22.41
C LYS A 255 -2.86 9.25 21.57
N VAL A 256 -3.65 9.94 20.75
CA VAL A 256 -3.20 10.99 19.83
C VAL A 256 -4.01 12.27 20.06
N SER A 257 -3.37 13.43 20.05
CA SER A 257 -4.00 14.74 20.29
C SER A 257 -3.27 15.84 19.52
N THR A 258 -3.94 16.95 19.22
CA THR A 258 -3.26 18.17 18.72
C THR A 258 -2.60 18.98 19.84
N SER A 259 -2.84 18.64 21.10
CA SER A 259 -2.17 19.23 22.28
C SER A 259 -1.06 18.33 22.80
N SER A 260 0.06 18.93 23.19
CA SER A 260 1.26 18.22 23.67
C SER A 260 1.08 17.51 25.01
N ASP A 261 0.13 17.95 25.82
CA ASP A 261 -0.29 17.30 27.08
C ASP A 261 -1.32 16.17 26.84
N LEU A 262 -1.70 15.91 25.60
CA LEU A 262 -2.69 14.93 25.18
C LEU A 262 -4.09 15.15 25.79
N SER A 263 -4.44 16.37 26.22
CA SER A 263 -5.72 16.69 26.85
C SER A 263 -6.83 17.08 25.86
N ALA A 264 -6.49 17.70 24.73
CA ALA A 264 -7.46 18.26 23.79
C ALA A 264 -8.02 17.21 22.82
N SER A 265 -9.30 16.84 23.00
CA SER A 265 -10.04 15.93 22.09
C SER A 265 -9.23 14.71 21.62
N PRO A 266 -8.63 13.92 22.54
CA PRO A 266 -7.75 12.84 22.15
C PRO A 266 -8.49 11.75 21.37
N VAL A 267 -7.85 11.24 20.32
CA VAL A 267 -8.26 10.06 19.57
C VAL A 267 -7.47 8.86 20.06
N PHE A 268 -8.15 7.76 20.32
CA PHE A 268 -7.54 6.51 20.77
C PHE A 268 -7.61 5.45 19.68
N SER A 269 -6.58 4.62 19.57
CA SER A 269 -6.71 3.35 18.87
C SER A 269 -7.69 2.44 19.63
N SER A 270 -8.13 1.36 18.99
CA SER A 270 -8.70 0.24 19.74
C SER A 270 -7.67 -0.31 20.73
N ALA A 271 -8.16 -0.86 21.85
CA ALA A 271 -7.32 -1.59 22.80
C ALA A 271 -6.70 -2.82 22.13
N GLN A 272 -5.41 -3.01 22.35
CA GLN A 272 -4.64 -4.13 21.84
C GLN A 272 -4.01 -4.90 23.00
N VAL A 273 -3.85 -6.20 22.83
CA VAL A 273 -3.15 -7.07 23.80
C VAL A 273 -1.75 -7.37 23.26
N PRO A 274 -0.69 -7.21 24.06
CA PRO A 274 0.65 -7.60 23.63
C PRO A 274 0.76 -9.09 23.31
N ASP A 275 1.42 -9.41 22.20
CA ASP A 275 1.65 -10.77 21.73
C ASP A 275 2.56 -11.59 22.67
N ALA A 276 2.85 -12.85 22.36
CA ALA A 276 3.68 -13.73 23.19
C ALA A 276 5.11 -13.23 23.42
N ASP A 277 5.58 -12.30 22.59
CA ASP A 277 6.86 -11.63 22.76
C ASP A 277 6.68 -10.43 23.71
N GLY A 278 5.52 -9.79 23.76
CA GLY A 278 5.30 -8.53 24.49
C GLY A 278 5.35 -7.33 23.56
N THR A 279 5.16 -7.56 22.25
CA THR A 279 4.98 -6.50 21.27
C THR A 279 3.54 -6.24 20.96
N VAL A 280 3.26 -4.99 20.59
CA VAL A 280 1.93 -4.54 20.20
C VAL A 280 2.04 -3.51 19.09
N ARG A 281 1.13 -3.56 18.12
CA ARG A 281 0.97 -2.52 17.09
C ARG A 281 -0.37 -1.84 17.30
N MET A 282 -0.36 -0.52 17.38
CA MET A 282 -1.53 0.30 17.57
C MET A 282 -1.67 1.29 16.41
N THR A 283 -2.86 1.38 15.84
CA THR A 283 -3.15 2.31 14.74
C THR A 283 -4.33 3.20 15.12
N VAL A 284 -4.14 4.51 15.03
CA VAL A 284 -5.23 5.50 15.09
C VAL A 284 -5.65 5.86 13.67
N THR A 285 -6.95 5.99 13.45
CA THR A 285 -7.55 6.45 12.18
C THR A 285 -8.47 7.65 12.43
N GLY A 286 -8.93 8.30 11.36
CA GLY A 286 -9.81 9.47 11.46
C GLY A 286 -9.08 10.76 11.81
N LEU A 287 -7.76 10.81 11.62
CA LEU A 287 -6.98 12.03 11.77
C LEU A 287 -7.25 12.98 10.59
N SER A 288 -7.11 14.28 10.85
CA SER A 288 -7.11 15.30 9.78
C SER A 288 -5.76 15.33 9.08
N ALA A 289 -5.76 15.48 7.76
CA ALA A 289 -4.56 15.58 6.92
C ALA A 289 -3.77 16.87 7.20
N ASP A 290 -2.47 16.87 6.85
CA ASP A 290 -1.56 18.02 7.02
C ASP A 290 -1.61 18.68 8.41
N THR A 291 -1.81 17.88 9.45
CA THR A 291 -2.00 18.34 10.82
C THR A 291 -0.93 17.76 11.73
N ALA A 292 -0.37 18.61 12.61
CA ALA A 292 0.56 18.20 13.65
C ALA A 292 -0.18 17.56 14.83
N TYR A 293 0.32 16.42 15.29
CA TYR A 293 -0.19 15.69 16.44
C TYR A 293 0.94 15.32 17.39
N TYR A 294 0.57 15.15 18.65
CA TYR A 294 1.33 14.52 19.69
C TYR A 294 0.71 13.17 20.00
N TYR A 295 1.53 12.21 20.43
CA TYR A 295 1.07 10.89 20.84
C TYR A 295 1.69 10.45 22.16
N GLY A 296 0.97 9.57 22.84
CA GLY A 296 1.45 8.81 24.00
C GLY A 296 0.90 7.39 23.97
N ILE A 297 1.55 6.49 24.69
CA ILE A 297 1.15 5.08 24.80
C ILE A 297 0.46 4.91 26.15
N GLU A 298 -0.79 4.48 26.12
CA GLU A 298 -1.52 4.14 27.34
C GLU A 298 -1.38 2.65 27.62
N VAL A 299 -0.89 2.30 28.81
CA VAL A 299 -0.73 0.93 29.29
C VAL A 299 -1.64 0.73 30.49
N ASP A 300 -2.56 -0.22 30.39
CA ASP A 300 -3.53 -0.57 31.46
C ASP A 300 -4.25 0.67 32.08
N GLY A 301 -4.61 1.64 31.22
CA GLY A 301 -5.32 2.86 31.61
C GLY A 301 -4.44 4.02 32.06
N VAL A 302 -3.11 3.85 32.09
CA VAL A 302 -2.14 4.91 32.46
C VAL A 302 -1.33 5.30 31.24
N VAL A 303 -1.32 6.60 30.91
CA VAL A 303 -0.52 7.13 29.79
C VAL A 303 0.95 7.22 30.22
N ASP A 304 1.83 6.56 29.48
CA ASP A 304 3.26 6.74 29.56
C ASP A 304 3.62 8.11 28.96
N THR A 305 4.07 9.02 29.82
CA THR A 305 4.44 10.39 29.44
C THR A 305 5.89 10.51 28.96
N GLU A 306 6.68 9.44 29.04
CA GLU A 306 8.10 9.45 28.67
C GLU A 306 8.31 8.92 27.25
N TYR A 307 7.50 7.97 26.82
CA TYR A 307 7.54 7.35 25.50
C TYR A 307 6.54 7.98 24.51
N GLY A 308 6.28 9.28 24.67
CA GLY A 308 5.52 10.07 23.71
C GLY A 308 6.36 10.59 22.54
N GLY A 309 5.72 11.31 21.63
CA GLY A 309 6.37 12.00 20.53
C GLY A 309 5.39 12.84 19.74
N SER A 310 5.82 13.35 18.59
CA SER A 310 4.98 14.13 17.69
C SER A 310 5.21 13.74 16.24
N PHE A 311 4.21 13.96 15.40
CA PHE A 311 4.28 13.74 13.96
C PHE A 311 3.33 14.68 13.23
N SER A 312 3.48 14.81 11.92
CA SER A 312 2.47 15.43 11.07
C SER A 312 1.89 14.37 10.12
N THR A 313 0.57 14.32 10.00
CA THR A 313 -0.08 13.47 8.99
C THR A 313 0.27 13.96 7.59
N ALA A 314 0.28 13.04 6.62
CA ALA A 314 0.51 13.41 5.23
C ALA A 314 -0.53 14.44 4.72
N PRO A 315 -0.18 15.29 3.74
CA PRO A 315 -1.13 16.11 3.03
C PRO A 315 -2.19 15.26 2.32
N THR A 316 -3.32 15.87 1.99
CA THR A 316 -4.38 15.18 1.25
C THR A 316 -3.81 14.67 -0.09
N PRO A 317 -3.97 13.38 -0.43
CA PRO A 317 -3.50 12.84 -1.71
C PRO A 317 -3.98 13.68 -2.91
N GLY A 318 -3.07 13.98 -3.84
CA GLY A 318 -3.32 14.80 -5.01
C GLY A 318 -3.20 16.32 -4.78
N THR A 319 -2.92 16.79 -3.56
CA THR A 319 -2.74 18.22 -3.28
C THR A 319 -1.26 18.63 -3.30
N PRO A 320 -0.90 19.77 -3.94
CA PRO A 320 0.47 20.26 -3.94
C PRO A 320 0.98 20.54 -2.53
N LYS A 321 2.18 20.05 -2.21
CA LYS A 321 2.87 20.33 -0.94
C LYS A 321 4.37 20.24 -1.10
N SER A 322 5.09 21.27 -0.67
CA SER A 322 6.54 21.22 -0.45
C SER A 322 6.85 20.66 0.93
N PHE A 323 7.83 19.76 1.03
CA PHE A 323 8.23 19.11 2.27
C PHE A 323 9.64 18.56 2.16
N THR A 324 10.25 18.26 3.29
CA THR A 324 11.55 17.56 3.39
C THR A 324 11.36 16.17 3.97
N PHE A 325 12.18 15.23 3.51
CA PHE A 325 12.33 13.91 4.14
C PHE A 325 13.81 13.53 4.11
N CYS A 326 14.21 12.62 4.99
CA CYS A 326 15.55 12.04 4.96
C CYS A 326 15.48 10.57 4.59
N ALA A 327 16.56 10.01 4.06
CA ALA A 327 16.71 8.58 3.89
C ALA A 327 18.16 8.15 4.17
N ALA A 328 18.34 6.96 4.74
CA ALA A 328 19.64 6.33 4.88
C ALA A 328 19.54 4.82 5.19
N SER A 329 20.67 4.13 5.15
CA SER A 329 20.84 2.71 5.50
C SER A 329 22.17 2.48 6.23
N CYS A 330 22.43 1.22 6.59
CA CYS A 330 23.75 0.75 7.01
C CYS A 330 24.18 1.31 8.36
N ALA A 331 23.33 1.06 9.36
CA ALA A 331 23.62 1.37 10.76
C ALA A 331 24.36 0.20 11.43
N SER A 332 25.49 0.48 12.07
CA SER A 332 26.32 -0.54 12.71
C SER A 332 25.60 -1.27 13.85
N ASN A 333 26.10 -2.46 14.21
CA ASN A 333 25.62 -3.17 15.40
C ASN A 333 25.78 -2.30 16.66
N ASN A 334 24.70 -2.10 17.42
CA ASN A 334 24.66 -1.19 18.57
C ASN A 334 24.91 0.28 18.21
N SER A 335 24.53 0.72 17.01
CA SER A 335 24.75 2.10 16.61
C SER A 335 24.16 3.06 17.64
N ASN A 336 24.95 4.04 18.05
CA ASN A 336 24.53 5.20 18.82
C ASN A 336 25.15 6.45 18.17
N ALA A 337 25.23 6.48 16.84
CA ALA A 337 25.91 7.50 16.07
C ALA A 337 25.23 8.87 16.17
N THR A 338 26.00 9.95 16.07
CA THR A 338 25.46 11.32 16.03
C THR A 338 24.61 11.57 14.78
N THR A 339 24.72 10.74 13.74
CA THR A 339 23.91 10.80 12.51
C THR A 339 22.41 10.82 12.80
N PHE A 340 21.92 10.05 13.77
CA PHE A 340 20.51 10.07 14.16
C PHE A 340 20.07 11.43 14.71
N ASP A 341 20.94 12.11 15.47
CA ASP A 341 20.68 13.45 16.00
C ASP A 341 20.71 14.49 14.88
N ALA A 342 21.67 14.38 13.95
CA ALA A 342 21.79 15.24 12.79
C ALA A 342 20.54 15.14 11.89
N ILE A 343 20.05 13.93 11.60
CA ILE A 343 18.82 13.73 10.82
C ILE A 343 17.61 14.36 11.52
N ARG A 344 17.46 14.21 12.85
CA ARG A 344 16.36 14.85 13.59
C ARG A 344 16.45 16.37 13.52
N ALA A 345 17.65 16.94 13.55
CA ALA A 345 17.86 18.38 13.47
C ALA A 345 17.45 18.99 12.10
N GLU A 346 17.41 18.19 11.03
CA GLU A 346 16.86 18.62 9.73
C GLU A 346 15.33 18.81 9.75
N ASN A 347 14.64 18.39 10.82
CA ASN A 347 13.18 18.39 10.97
C ASN A 347 12.44 17.77 9.78
N PRO A 348 12.79 16.54 9.33
CA PRO A 348 12.14 15.91 8.19
C PRO A 348 10.71 15.51 8.54
N SER A 349 9.83 15.46 7.52
CA SER A 349 8.45 14.97 7.68
C SER A 349 8.41 13.49 8.06
N PHE A 350 9.37 12.72 7.57
CA PHE A 350 9.61 11.31 7.87
C PHE A 350 11.04 10.93 7.44
N PHE A 351 11.50 9.77 7.89
CA PHE A 351 12.79 9.19 7.48
C PHE A 351 12.59 7.81 6.85
N VAL A 352 13.03 7.60 5.62
CA VAL A 352 12.98 6.28 4.96
C VAL A 352 14.25 5.50 5.31
N HIS A 353 14.10 4.41 6.05
CA HIS A 353 15.21 3.50 6.33
C HIS A 353 15.31 2.44 5.23
N LEU A 354 16.43 2.44 4.51
CA LEU A 354 16.66 1.66 3.28
C LEU A 354 17.42 0.35 3.57
N GLY A 355 17.09 -0.34 4.66
CA GLY A 355 17.77 -1.58 5.06
C GLY A 355 19.05 -1.38 5.86
N ASP A 356 19.63 -2.50 6.29
CA ASP A 356 20.75 -2.62 7.22
C ASP A 356 20.52 -1.82 8.50
N LEU A 357 19.39 -2.10 9.15
CA LEU A 357 19.07 -1.62 10.50
C LEU A 357 20.08 -2.15 11.53
N HIS A 358 20.61 -3.35 11.28
CA HIS A 358 21.69 -3.96 12.07
C HIS A 358 22.50 -4.95 11.22
N TYR A 359 23.70 -5.33 11.69
CA TYR A 359 24.62 -6.29 11.05
C TYR A 359 24.71 -7.60 11.83
N ARG A 360 23.56 -8.17 12.21
CA ARG A 360 23.52 -9.41 13.01
C ARG A 360 23.71 -10.68 12.19
N ASP A 361 23.50 -10.58 10.88
CA ASP A 361 23.82 -11.59 9.87
C ASP A 361 23.22 -12.96 10.19
N LEU A 362 21.95 -12.93 10.59
CA LEU A 362 21.21 -14.12 10.98
C LEU A 362 20.82 -14.92 9.73
N THR A 363 21.13 -16.21 9.76
CA THR A 363 20.91 -17.13 8.62
C THR A 363 20.01 -18.32 8.96
N SER A 364 19.59 -18.45 10.21
CA SER A 364 18.74 -19.54 10.70
C SER A 364 17.29 -19.09 10.94
N ASN A 365 16.36 -20.05 10.92
CA ASN A 365 14.96 -19.83 11.27
C ASN A 365 14.77 -19.68 12.79
N ASP A 366 15.35 -18.63 13.38
CA ASP A 366 15.31 -18.35 14.82
C ASP A 366 14.69 -16.99 15.10
N GLN A 367 13.38 -16.98 15.41
CA GLN A 367 12.67 -15.74 15.75
C GLN A 367 13.24 -15.05 17.00
N ILE A 368 13.81 -15.79 17.96
CA ILE A 368 14.35 -15.19 19.19
C ILE A 368 15.60 -14.39 18.85
N ALA A 369 16.44 -14.89 17.93
CA ALA A 369 17.61 -14.17 17.46
C ALA A 369 17.24 -12.85 16.75
N TYR A 370 16.21 -12.85 15.90
CA TYR A 370 15.72 -11.62 15.27
C TYR A 370 15.09 -10.66 16.28
N GLN A 371 14.26 -11.14 17.21
CA GLN A 371 13.67 -10.32 18.28
C GLN A 371 14.76 -9.59 19.08
N ARG A 372 15.81 -10.33 19.45
CA ARG A 372 16.99 -9.80 20.12
C ARG A 372 17.71 -8.71 19.30
N ALA A 373 17.79 -8.87 17.98
CA ALA A 373 18.41 -7.88 17.10
C ALA A 373 17.63 -6.55 17.10
N TYR A 374 16.30 -6.61 17.00
CA TYR A 374 15.43 -5.43 17.15
C TYR A 374 15.51 -4.82 18.56
N ASP A 375 15.55 -5.65 19.60
CA ASP A 375 15.66 -5.16 20.98
C ASP A 375 16.97 -4.41 21.21
N GLN A 376 18.08 -4.85 20.60
CA GLN A 376 19.38 -4.16 20.67
C GLN A 376 19.37 -2.81 19.93
N VAL A 377 18.72 -2.74 18.77
CA VAL A 377 18.52 -1.47 18.05
C VAL A 377 17.77 -0.48 18.95
N MET A 378 16.70 -0.98 19.57
CA MET A 378 15.77 -0.19 20.38
C MET A 378 16.24 0.13 21.80
N SER A 379 17.38 -0.42 22.21
CA SER A 379 18.03 -0.12 23.49
C SER A 379 19.22 0.83 23.35
N SER A 380 19.46 1.36 22.15
CA SER A 380 20.38 2.48 21.93
C SER A 380 19.65 3.81 22.11
N PRO A 381 20.15 4.76 22.94
CA PRO A 381 19.45 5.99 23.26
C PRO A 381 19.09 6.85 22.04
N ARG A 382 20.05 7.07 21.13
CA ARG A 382 19.80 7.89 19.94
C ARG A 382 18.83 7.22 18.96
N GLN A 383 18.94 5.91 18.77
CA GLN A 383 18.01 5.16 17.92
C GLN A 383 16.60 5.14 18.52
N LEU A 384 16.47 4.85 19.81
CA LEU A 384 15.19 4.85 20.49
C LEU A 384 14.51 6.23 20.46
N ALA A 385 15.27 7.31 20.65
CA ALA A 385 14.76 8.67 20.49
C ALA A 385 14.35 8.94 19.04
N PHE A 386 15.14 8.46 18.07
CA PHE A 386 14.88 8.60 16.64
C PHE A 386 13.58 7.93 16.19
N PHE A 387 13.40 6.63 16.48
CA PHE A 387 12.20 5.87 16.12
C PHE A 387 10.94 6.36 16.85
N GLY A 388 11.09 7.06 17.97
CA GLY A 388 9.98 7.70 18.66
C GLY A 388 9.63 9.12 18.19
N ALA A 389 10.59 9.83 17.59
CA ALA A 389 10.43 11.24 17.21
C ALA A 389 10.07 11.46 15.74
N LEU A 390 10.36 10.49 14.86
CA LEU A 390 10.10 10.57 13.43
C LEU A 390 9.27 9.39 12.94
N PRO A 391 8.35 9.61 11.98
CA PRO A 391 7.78 8.50 11.22
C PRO A 391 8.87 7.82 10.40
N VAL A 392 9.03 6.50 10.58
CA VAL A 392 10.04 5.72 9.85
C VAL A 392 9.39 4.58 9.05
N PRO A 393 9.12 4.78 7.76
CA PRO A 393 9.00 3.69 6.80
C PRO A 393 10.33 2.93 6.69
N TYR A 394 10.30 1.61 6.75
CA TYR A 394 11.49 0.77 6.74
C TYR A 394 11.30 -0.45 5.84
N ILE A 395 12.24 -0.68 4.93
CA ILE A 395 12.45 -1.96 4.25
C ILE A 395 13.74 -2.56 4.75
N TRP A 396 13.81 -3.89 4.82
CA TRP A 396 15.04 -4.56 5.20
C TRP A 396 16.03 -4.66 4.04
N SER A 397 17.27 -4.98 4.39
CA SER A 397 18.26 -5.54 3.45
C SER A 397 18.66 -6.95 3.88
N ASP A 398 19.75 -7.47 3.32
CA ASP A 398 20.37 -8.76 3.60
C ASP A 398 20.76 -8.92 5.07
N HIS A 399 21.48 -7.96 5.66
CA HIS A 399 21.95 -8.02 7.05
C HIS A 399 20.83 -8.05 8.10
N ASP A 400 19.65 -7.58 7.71
CA ASP A 400 18.43 -7.55 8.50
C ASP A 400 17.62 -8.85 8.44
N SER A 401 17.80 -9.66 7.38
CA SER A 401 16.82 -10.68 7.00
C SER A 401 17.43 -12.03 6.59
N VAL A 402 18.44 -12.04 5.74
CA VAL A 402 18.94 -13.28 5.09
C VAL A 402 20.43 -13.53 5.33
N GLY A 403 21.09 -12.66 6.11
CA GLY A 403 22.53 -12.67 6.30
C GLY A 403 23.26 -12.02 5.13
N ALA A 404 24.55 -11.74 5.30
CA ALA A 404 25.34 -10.99 4.33
C ALA A 404 25.26 -11.60 2.92
N ASN A 405 24.85 -10.79 1.93
CA ASN A 405 24.61 -11.15 0.54
C ASN A 405 23.65 -12.36 0.35
N GLY A 406 22.74 -12.56 1.29
CA GLY A 406 21.74 -13.63 1.24
C GLY A 406 20.63 -13.37 0.21
N ASP A 407 19.92 -14.43 -0.14
CA ASP A 407 18.83 -14.43 -1.12
C ASP A 407 17.56 -15.12 -0.59
N GLY A 408 16.51 -15.19 -1.42
CA GLY A 408 15.19 -15.71 -1.05
C GLY A 408 15.16 -17.20 -0.71
N THR A 409 16.26 -17.94 -0.89
CA THR A 409 16.40 -19.34 -0.50
C THR A 409 16.90 -19.54 0.93
N ALA A 410 17.28 -18.47 1.63
CA ALA A 410 17.82 -18.55 2.97
C ALA A 410 16.83 -19.15 3.99
N ALA A 411 17.33 -20.00 4.89
CA ALA A 411 16.51 -20.66 5.91
C ALA A 411 15.90 -19.67 6.92
N SER A 412 16.46 -18.46 7.04
CA SER A 412 16.00 -17.40 7.94
C SER A 412 14.74 -16.67 7.49
N VAL A 413 14.39 -16.71 6.19
CA VAL A 413 13.26 -15.94 5.61
C VAL A 413 11.97 -16.02 6.45
N PRO A 414 11.52 -17.19 6.97
CA PRO A 414 10.31 -17.27 7.79
C PRO A 414 10.42 -16.53 9.13
N ALA A 415 11.56 -16.63 9.82
CA ALA A 415 11.78 -15.97 11.10
C ALA A 415 11.85 -14.44 10.93
N ALA A 416 12.61 -13.96 9.94
CA ALA A 416 12.71 -12.54 9.63
C ALA A 416 11.32 -11.94 9.34
N ASN A 417 10.54 -12.58 8.47
CA ASN A 417 9.18 -12.14 8.11
C ASN A 417 8.22 -12.08 9.31
N ALA A 418 8.28 -13.08 10.20
CA ALA A 418 7.45 -13.12 11.39
C ALA A 418 7.81 -11.96 12.35
N VAL A 419 9.10 -11.74 12.60
CA VAL A 419 9.56 -10.72 13.54
C VAL A 419 9.34 -9.31 13.01
N TYR A 420 9.64 -9.04 11.73
CA TYR A 420 9.35 -7.73 11.11
C TYR A 420 7.87 -7.32 11.32
N ARG A 421 6.94 -8.26 11.10
CA ARG A 421 5.49 -8.03 11.29
C ARG A 421 5.08 -7.81 12.75
N SER A 422 5.89 -8.23 13.72
CA SER A 422 5.68 -7.94 15.14
C SER A 422 6.28 -6.59 15.55
N ARG A 423 7.41 -6.19 14.96
CA ARG A 423 8.22 -5.06 15.44
C ARG A 423 8.03 -3.75 14.68
N VAL A 424 7.60 -3.79 13.42
CA VAL A 424 7.57 -2.62 12.53
C VAL A 424 6.13 -2.13 12.28
N PRO A 425 5.83 -0.83 12.28
CA PRO A 425 4.54 -0.31 11.84
C PRO A 425 4.27 -0.60 10.35
N ALA A 426 3.11 -1.15 10.01
CA ALA A 426 2.82 -1.59 8.64
C ALA A 426 1.92 -0.62 7.86
N TYR A 427 2.27 -0.38 6.59
CA TYR A 427 1.40 0.26 5.60
C TYR A 427 0.42 -0.75 4.99
N GLY A 428 -0.71 -0.27 4.47
CA GLY A 428 -1.84 -1.12 4.06
C GLY A 428 -1.55 -2.10 2.92
N ASP A 429 -0.65 -1.74 1.99
CA ASP A 429 -0.33 -2.57 0.81
C ASP A 429 0.75 -3.63 1.11
N MET A 430 1.27 -3.70 2.35
CA MET A 430 2.31 -4.64 2.73
C MET A 430 1.77 -6.09 2.74
N PRO A 431 2.48 -7.07 2.15
CA PRO A 431 2.07 -8.46 2.16
C PRO A 431 1.81 -9.02 3.56
N ALA A 432 0.79 -9.87 3.68
CA ALA A 432 0.43 -10.47 4.97
C ALA A 432 1.47 -11.46 5.52
N VAL A 433 2.23 -12.16 4.66
CA VAL A 433 3.07 -13.30 5.08
C VAL A 433 4.55 -13.14 4.73
N THR A 434 4.87 -12.93 3.46
CA THR A 434 6.26 -12.82 2.99
C THR A 434 6.45 -11.52 2.21
N GLY A 435 7.56 -10.83 2.46
CA GLY A 435 7.91 -9.58 1.80
C GLY A 435 7.71 -8.36 2.68
N THR A 436 8.57 -7.35 2.54
CA THR A 436 8.48 -6.05 3.24
C THR A 436 8.23 -4.86 2.31
N TYR A 437 7.75 -5.10 1.09
CA TYR A 437 7.40 -4.04 0.14
C TYR A 437 6.05 -3.39 0.46
N PHE A 438 5.94 -2.08 0.22
CA PHE A 438 4.71 -1.31 0.44
C PHE A 438 4.81 0.07 -0.24
N SER A 439 3.72 0.84 -0.18
CA SER A 439 3.69 2.18 -0.73
C SER A 439 2.80 3.12 0.06
N TRP A 440 3.06 4.42 -0.03
CA TRP A 440 2.22 5.47 0.55
C TRP A 440 2.31 6.76 -0.28
N THR A 441 1.40 7.69 -0.02
CA THR A 441 1.31 8.94 -0.77
C THR A 441 1.46 10.14 0.17
N TRP A 442 2.29 11.09 -0.20
CA TRP A 442 2.48 12.36 0.51
C TRP A 442 2.18 13.53 -0.43
N GLY A 443 0.99 14.12 -0.31
CA GLY A 443 0.51 15.10 -1.28
C GLY A 443 0.40 14.48 -2.67
N ARG A 444 1.23 14.93 -3.62
CA ARG A 444 1.27 14.43 -5.01
C ARG A 444 2.39 13.43 -5.28
N VAL A 445 3.21 13.11 -4.29
CA VAL A 445 4.34 12.19 -4.44
C VAL A 445 3.95 10.80 -3.95
N ARG A 446 4.15 9.78 -4.78
CA ARG A 446 4.01 8.36 -4.38
C ARG A 446 5.37 7.83 -3.97
N PHE A 447 5.45 7.24 -2.80
CA PHE A 447 6.63 6.49 -2.37
C PHE A 447 6.33 5.00 -2.53
N VAL A 448 7.27 4.28 -3.13
CA VAL A 448 7.17 2.85 -3.43
C VAL A 448 8.43 2.17 -2.90
N CYS A 449 8.28 1.39 -1.85
CA CYS A 449 9.36 0.66 -1.21
C CYS A 449 9.34 -0.80 -1.65
N THR A 450 10.46 -1.33 -2.14
CA THR A 450 10.60 -2.72 -2.59
C THR A 450 11.49 -3.53 -1.66
N ASP A 451 11.18 -4.82 -1.52
CA ASP A 451 12.00 -5.85 -0.88
C ASP A 451 12.72 -6.66 -1.97
N GLY A 452 14.05 -6.56 -2.07
CA GLY A 452 14.87 -7.32 -3.02
C GLY A 452 15.60 -8.49 -2.40
N ARG A 453 15.16 -8.98 -1.24
CA ARG A 453 15.78 -10.13 -0.55
C ARG A 453 14.85 -11.33 -0.46
N SER A 454 13.60 -11.13 -0.05
CA SER A 454 12.63 -12.24 0.20
C SER A 454 12.39 -13.16 -0.99
N PHE A 455 12.49 -12.63 -2.21
CA PHE A 455 12.10 -13.31 -3.44
C PHE A 455 13.24 -13.41 -4.44
N MET A 456 14.43 -12.97 -4.03
CA MET A 456 15.61 -12.91 -4.86
C MET A 456 16.09 -14.31 -5.23
N SER A 457 16.25 -14.55 -6.53
CA SER A 457 16.96 -15.70 -7.07
C SER A 457 18.43 -15.69 -6.62
N PRO A 458 19.10 -16.83 -6.48
CA PRO A 458 20.50 -16.87 -6.11
C PRO A 458 21.41 -16.01 -7.00
N ILE A 459 22.38 -15.31 -6.39
CA ILE A 459 23.32 -14.41 -7.10
C ILE A 459 24.02 -15.14 -8.25
N ALA A 460 24.41 -16.39 -8.04
CA ALA A 460 25.12 -17.22 -9.02
C ALA A 460 24.25 -17.72 -10.18
N GLN A 461 22.92 -17.56 -10.12
CA GLN A 461 22.04 -17.93 -11.23
C GLN A 461 22.37 -17.08 -12.47
N THR A 462 22.29 -17.69 -13.66
CA THR A 462 22.46 -16.98 -14.94
C THR A 462 21.46 -15.83 -15.06
N ASP A 463 21.94 -14.63 -15.40
CA ASP A 463 21.10 -13.45 -15.62
C ASP A 463 20.37 -13.57 -16.96
N ASP A 464 19.19 -14.17 -16.90
CA ASP A 464 18.23 -14.29 -18.00
C ASP A 464 16.81 -14.02 -17.48
N ALA A 465 15.80 -14.22 -18.33
CA ALA A 465 14.39 -13.96 -17.99
C ALA A 465 13.84 -14.80 -16.80
N SER A 466 14.57 -15.83 -16.35
CA SER A 466 14.19 -16.66 -15.20
C SER A 466 14.76 -16.17 -13.87
N LYS A 467 15.79 -15.31 -13.89
CA LYS A 467 16.40 -14.73 -12.69
C LYS A 467 15.67 -13.46 -12.29
N THR A 468 15.38 -13.32 -11.00
CA THR A 468 14.60 -12.20 -10.48
C THR A 468 15.17 -11.72 -9.14
N LYS A 469 15.19 -10.42 -8.91
CA LYS A 469 15.48 -9.77 -7.63
C LYS A 469 14.20 -9.66 -6.78
N LEU A 470 13.06 -9.40 -7.42
CA LEU A 470 11.80 -9.07 -6.72
C LEU A 470 10.78 -10.22 -6.67
N GLY A 471 10.94 -11.25 -7.49
CA GLY A 471 9.89 -12.23 -7.72
C GLY A 471 8.75 -11.69 -8.60
N SER A 472 7.98 -12.59 -9.19
CA SER A 472 6.95 -12.24 -10.19
C SER A 472 5.82 -11.37 -9.63
N THR A 473 5.38 -11.63 -8.40
CA THR A 473 4.24 -10.92 -7.79
C THR A 473 4.60 -9.48 -7.42
N GLN A 474 5.74 -9.28 -6.76
CA GLN A 474 6.20 -7.95 -6.38
C GLN A 474 6.64 -7.14 -7.61
N LYS A 475 7.28 -7.76 -8.62
CA LYS A 475 7.57 -7.07 -9.88
C LYS A 475 6.30 -6.56 -10.54
N ALA A 476 5.27 -7.40 -10.69
CA ALA A 476 4.01 -6.97 -11.29
C ALA A 476 3.36 -5.81 -10.51
N TRP A 477 3.35 -5.91 -9.18
CA TRP A 477 2.90 -4.82 -8.31
C TRP A 477 3.72 -3.54 -8.48
N LEU A 478 5.06 -3.64 -8.56
CA LEU A 478 5.95 -2.51 -8.76
C LEU A 478 5.67 -1.82 -10.09
N LEU A 479 5.51 -2.58 -11.17
CA LEU A 479 5.18 -2.02 -12.48
C LEU A 479 3.85 -1.25 -12.44
N ASP A 480 2.83 -1.78 -11.77
CA ASP A 480 1.57 -1.07 -11.56
C ASP A 480 1.78 0.26 -10.79
N GLN A 481 2.67 0.28 -9.80
CA GLN A 481 2.99 1.51 -9.06
C GLN A 481 3.77 2.53 -9.90
N LEU A 482 4.82 2.08 -10.60
CA LEU A 482 5.76 2.96 -11.32
C LEU A 482 5.18 3.52 -12.62
N THR A 483 4.16 2.87 -13.19
CA THR A 483 3.51 3.28 -14.44
C THR A 483 2.20 4.03 -14.24
N ASP A 484 1.78 4.28 -13.00
CA ASP A 484 0.54 5.01 -12.68
C ASP A 484 0.70 6.52 -12.99
N PRO A 485 0.00 7.06 -14.01
CA PRO A 485 0.14 8.46 -14.41
C PRO A 485 -0.60 9.42 -13.46
N THR A 486 -1.30 8.93 -12.44
CA THR A 486 -1.99 9.77 -11.45
C THR A 486 -1.03 10.51 -10.53
N TYR A 487 0.18 10.01 -10.35
CA TYR A 487 1.23 10.61 -9.53
C TYR A 487 2.21 11.41 -10.39
N PRO A 488 2.27 12.74 -10.23
CA PRO A 488 3.22 13.56 -10.98
C PRO A 488 4.70 13.27 -10.70
N LEU A 489 5.00 12.63 -9.56
CA LEU A 489 6.32 12.11 -9.18
C LEU A 489 6.14 10.83 -8.35
N ILE A 490 6.94 9.81 -8.69
CA ILE A 490 7.04 8.55 -7.95
C ILE A 490 8.49 8.40 -7.46
N ILE A 491 8.67 8.11 -6.19
CA ILE A 491 9.97 7.84 -5.57
C ILE A 491 10.05 6.35 -5.25
N TRP A 492 10.89 5.65 -6.01
CA TRP A 492 11.20 4.25 -5.79
C TRP A 492 12.34 4.15 -4.76
N CYS A 493 12.02 3.60 -3.60
CA CYS A 493 12.95 3.35 -2.51
C CYS A 493 13.31 1.85 -2.51
N HIS A 494 14.60 1.55 -2.45
CA HIS A 494 15.10 0.18 -2.39
C HIS A 494 16.34 0.10 -1.52
N GLU A 495 16.66 -1.08 -1.01
CA GLU A 495 17.87 -1.31 -0.24
C GLU A 495 19.13 -1.24 -1.12
N ASP A 496 19.12 -1.89 -2.29
CA ASP A 496 20.33 -2.02 -3.09
C ASP A 496 20.55 -0.87 -4.09
N ALA A 497 21.82 -0.55 -4.31
CA ALA A 497 22.21 0.43 -5.31
C ALA A 497 22.06 -0.08 -6.75
N ILE A 498 21.76 0.83 -7.67
CA ILE A 498 21.87 0.58 -9.10
C ILE A 498 23.25 1.04 -9.56
N SER A 499 24.13 0.08 -9.83
CA SER A 499 25.42 0.35 -10.46
C SER A 499 25.32 0.26 -11.99
N ASN A 500 26.09 1.10 -12.67
CA ASN A 500 26.36 1.05 -14.10
C ASN A 500 27.76 0.52 -14.43
N GLY A 501 28.50 0.06 -13.42
CA GLY A 501 29.76 -0.65 -13.60
C GLY A 501 29.55 -2.04 -14.20
N LEU A 502 30.63 -2.63 -14.70
CA LEU A 502 30.63 -4.02 -15.15
C LEU A 502 30.29 -4.95 -13.98
N THR A 503 29.36 -5.88 -14.20
CA THR A 503 29.06 -6.92 -13.20
C THR A 503 30.27 -7.83 -12.98
N PHE A 504 30.35 -8.42 -11.80
CA PHE A 504 31.45 -9.30 -11.38
C PHE A 504 30.89 -10.55 -10.66
N VAL A 505 31.75 -11.54 -10.44
CA VAL A 505 31.35 -12.78 -9.74
C VAL A 505 30.99 -12.46 -8.29
N GLY A 506 29.76 -12.78 -7.89
CA GLY A 506 29.24 -12.48 -6.55
C GLY A 506 28.70 -11.05 -6.42
N ASP A 507 28.48 -10.33 -7.52
CA ASP A 507 27.84 -9.02 -7.51
C ASP A 507 26.40 -9.13 -7.01
N ASP A 508 26.15 -8.54 -5.84
CA ASP A 508 24.85 -8.57 -5.16
C ASP A 508 23.89 -7.45 -5.65
N THR A 509 24.41 -6.51 -6.43
CA THR A 509 23.64 -5.34 -6.87
C THR A 509 22.69 -5.67 -8.02
N TRP A 510 21.87 -4.68 -8.39
CA TRP A 510 21.04 -4.76 -9.61
C TRP A 510 21.81 -5.06 -10.90
N SER A 511 23.14 -4.89 -10.93
CA SER A 511 23.97 -5.25 -12.08
C SER A 511 23.96 -6.75 -12.39
N ALA A 512 23.74 -7.61 -11.39
CA ALA A 512 23.61 -9.05 -11.57
C ALA A 512 22.18 -9.52 -11.95
N TYR A 513 21.23 -8.57 -12.05
CA TYR A 513 19.82 -8.78 -12.38
C TYR A 513 19.41 -7.84 -13.54
N SER A 514 20.28 -7.72 -14.54
CA SER A 514 20.17 -6.72 -15.59
C SER A 514 18.95 -6.93 -16.49
N THR A 515 18.52 -8.18 -16.69
CA THR A 515 17.34 -8.52 -17.49
C THR A 515 16.06 -7.94 -16.87
N GLU A 516 15.85 -8.20 -15.58
CA GLU A 516 14.66 -7.70 -14.85
C GLU A 516 14.73 -6.18 -14.67
N ARG A 517 15.92 -5.64 -14.39
CA ARG A 517 16.14 -4.19 -14.33
C ARG A 517 15.70 -3.51 -15.64
N GLN A 518 16.14 -4.03 -16.78
CA GLN A 518 15.80 -3.47 -18.09
C GLN A 518 14.29 -3.47 -18.33
N GLU A 519 13.60 -4.57 -18.00
CA GLU A 519 12.13 -4.67 -18.12
C GLU A 519 11.42 -3.55 -17.34
N ILE A 520 11.85 -3.27 -16.11
CA ILE A 520 11.26 -2.22 -15.27
C ILE A 520 11.51 -0.84 -15.85
N PHE A 521 12.75 -0.54 -16.26
CA PHE A 521 13.09 0.76 -16.83
C PHE A 521 12.43 1.02 -18.19
N ASP A 522 12.29 -0.01 -19.04
CA ASP A 522 11.55 0.06 -20.29
C ASP A 522 10.07 0.38 -20.04
N ALA A 523 9.47 -0.22 -19.01
CA ALA A 523 8.08 0.05 -18.64
C ALA A 523 7.88 1.50 -18.16
N ILE A 524 8.81 2.03 -17.36
CA ILE A 524 8.80 3.45 -16.92
C ILE A 524 8.88 4.37 -18.16
N ALA A 525 9.85 4.10 -19.05
CA ALA A 525 10.05 4.88 -20.26
C ALA A 525 8.83 4.85 -21.19
N ALA A 526 8.22 3.66 -21.37
CA ALA A 526 7.02 3.47 -22.18
C ALA A 526 5.79 4.19 -21.59
N ALA A 527 5.66 4.22 -20.25
CA ALA A 527 4.59 4.94 -19.56
C ALA A 527 4.79 6.47 -19.56
N GLY A 528 6.04 6.93 -19.64
CA GLY A 528 6.39 8.35 -19.55
C GLY A 528 6.15 8.93 -18.14
N THR A 529 6.26 8.10 -17.11
CA THR A 529 6.11 8.51 -15.71
C THR A 529 7.40 9.13 -15.17
N ASN A 530 7.27 10.09 -14.26
CA ASN A 530 8.41 10.69 -13.58
C ASN A 530 8.76 9.85 -12.36
N VAL A 531 9.86 9.10 -12.45
CA VAL A 531 10.38 8.26 -11.36
C VAL A 531 11.72 8.80 -10.90
N ALA A 532 11.98 8.78 -9.60
CA ALA A 532 13.30 8.92 -9.01
C ALA A 532 13.61 7.69 -8.15
N TYR A 533 14.85 7.23 -8.16
CA TYR A 533 15.31 6.08 -7.39
C TYR A 533 16.17 6.54 -6.21
N ILE A 534 15.92 5.99 -5.02
CA ILE A 534 16.72 6.22 -3.82
C ILE A 534 17.11 4.87 -3.20
N CYS A 535 18.37 4.75 -2.78
CA CYS A 535 18.90 3.49 -2.28
C CYS A 535 19.96 3.62 -1.18
N GLY A 536 20.15 2.50 -0.48
CA GLY A 536 21.14 2.28 0.55
C GLY A 536 22.29 1.39 0.06
N ASP A 537 22.67 0.40 0.87
CA ASP A 537 23.71 -0.63 0.68
C ASP A 537 25.11 -0.09 0.38
N LEU A 538 25.26 0.60 -0.75
CA LEU A 538 26.52 1.10 -1.26
C LEU A 538 27.03 2.21 -0.35
N HIS A 539 27.79 1.86 0.71
CA HIS A 539 28.27 2.68 1.85
C HIS A 539 28.95 4.02 1.46
N SER A 540 28.21 4.88 0.79
CA SER A 540 28.65 6.09 0.13
C SER A 540 27.45 7.00 -0.16
N LEU A 541 27.75 8.27 -0.37
CA LEU A 541 26.83 9.25 -0.93
C LEU A 541 27.11 9.36 -2.42
N ALA A 542 26.08 9.26 -3.26
CA ALA A 542 26.22 9.44 -4.70
C ALA A 542 24.91 9.92 -5.33
N ALA A 543 24.99 10.55 -6.49
CA ALA A 543 23.80 10.85 -7.29
C ALA A 543 24.09 10.85 -8.79
N ASP A 544 23.18 10.27 -9.55
CA ASP A 544 23.18 10.26 -11.02
C ASP A 544 21.91 10.90 -11.55
N ASP A 545 22.01 11.71 -12.59
CA ASP A 545 20.87 12.42 -13.20
C ASP A 545 20.10 11.54 -14.20
N GLY A 546 20.46 10.26 -14.30
CA GLY A 546 19.88 9.29 -15.22
C GLY A 546 20.62 9.20 -16.56
N THR A 547 21.79 9.84 -16.69
CA THR A 547 22.63 9.76 -17.91
C THR A 547 23.49 8.50 -17.96
N ASN A 548 23.91 7.97 -16.81
CA ASN A 548 24.83 6.83 -16.80
C ASN A 548 24.14 5.49 -16.49
N VAL A 549 22.84 5.48 -16.21
CA VAL A 549 22.05 4.28 -15.89
C VAL A 549 20.86 4.14 -16.87
N PRO A 550 20.67 3.02 -17.58
CA PRO A 550 21.59 1.92 -17.89
C PRO A 550 22.22 2.07 -19.30
N ALA A 551 23.52 1.82 -19.46
CA ALA A 551 24.15 1.85 -20.78
C ALA A 551 23.91 0.54 -21.57
N ALA A 552 22.76 0.44 -22.23
CA ALA A 552 22.57 -0.11 -23.59
C ALA A 552 21.17 0.19 -24.14
N GLY A 553 21.01 1.37 -24.76
CA GLY A 553 19.91 1.66 -25.70
C GLY A 553 18.66 2.31 -25.11
N ALA A 554 18.73 3.63 -24.96
CA ALA A 554 17.69 4.59 -24.53
C ALA A 554 17.57 4.78 -23.00
N ASN A 555 17.91 6.01 -22.58
CA ASN A 555 17.69 6.55 -21.24
C ASN A 555 16.28 6.22 -20.74
N SER A 556 16.18 5.69 -19.52
CA SER A 556 14.94 5.86 -18.75
C SER A 556 14.86 7.25 -18.12
N GLY A 557 15.98 8.00 -18.06
CA GLY A 557 16.03 9.36 -17.51
C GLY A 557 15.69 9.43 -16.01
N VAL A 558 15.77 8.29 -15.32
CA VAL A 558 15.44 8.16 -13.90
C VAL A 558 16.66 8.57 -13.07
N PRO A 559 16.61 9.66 -12.30
CA PRO A 559 17.70 10.03 -11.40
C PRO A 559 17.84 9.03 -10.25
N VAL A 560 19.08 8.70 -9.90
CA VAL A 560 19.47 7.76 -8.84
C VAL A 560 20.16 8.52 -7.71
N HIS A 561 19.86 8.15 -6.46
CA HIS A 561 20.46 8.75 -5.27
C HIS A 561 20.86 7.65 -4.28
N VAL A 562 22.11 7.65 -3.84
CA VAL A 562 22.65 6.73 -2.84
C VAL A 562 22.85 7.49 -1.54
N ALA A 563 22.28 6.99 -0.46
CA ALA A 563 22.23 7.66 0.84
C ALA A 563 22.82 6.77 1.96
N ALA A 564 24.08 6.37 1.86
CA ALA A 564 24.73 5.49 2.84
C ALA A 564 26.17 5.95 3.19
N ALA A 565 26.83 5.38 4.20
CA ALA A 565 26.27 4.60 5.30
C ALA A 565 26.05 5.50 6.53
N MET A 566 25.06 5.17 7.37
CA MET A 566 24.76 5.91 8.59
C MET A 566 25.91 5.96 9.57
N ASP A 567 26.57 4.83 9.83
CA ASP A 567 27.78 4.72 10.66
C ASP A 567 28.60 3.46 10.36
N ASN A 568 28.87 3.19 9.08
CA ASN A 568 29.64 2.03 8.64
C ASN A 568 30.89 2.43 7.83
N THR A 569 31.66 1.43 7.40
CA THR A 569 32.89 1.59 6.62
C THR A 569 32.56 1.82 5.16
N SER A 570 33.05 2.92 4.60
CA SER A 570 32.77 3.33 3.23
C SER A 570 33.19 2.33 2.17
N PHE A 571 32.36 2.27 1.13
CA PHE A 571 32.56 1.47 -0.07
C PHE A 571 31.96 2.23 -1.26
N LYS A 572 32.82 2.61 -2.20
CA LYS A 572 32.48 3.41 -3.39
C LYS A 572 31.76 2.58 -4.46
N GLY A 573 32.00 1.27 -4.48
CA GLY A 573 31.56 0.38 -5.54
C GLY A 573 32.21 0.67 -6.90
N ASN A 574 31.63 0.10 -7.95
CA ASN A 574 32.14 0.15 -9.32
C ASN A 574 31.36 1.11 -10.26
N GLY A 575 30.39 1.86 -9.73
CA GLY A 575 29.54 2.76 -10.50
C GLY A 575 30.16 4.15 -10.74
N VAL A 576 29.72 4.82 -11.81
CA VAL A 576 30.01 6.22 -12.13
C VAL A 576 28.73 7.04 -12.00
N TYR A 577 28.77 8.09 -11.19
CA TYR A 577 27.62 8.93 -10.87
C TYR A 577 27.91 10.37 -11.33
N THR A 578 26.97 11.05 -11.98
CA THR A 578 27.20 12.41 -12.50
C THR A 578 27.59 13.44 -11.43
N ALA A 579 27.01 13.35 -10.23
CA ALA A 579 27.37 14.20 -9.10
C ALA A 579 28.58 13.69 -8.31
N GLY A 580 29.19 12.58 -8.74
CA GLY A 580 30.28 11.89 -8.06
C GLY A 580 29.83 11.04 -6.87
N THR A 581 30.82 10.47 -6.19
CA THR A 581 30.64 9.60 -5.02
C THR A 581 31.50 10.11 -3.86
N TYR A 582 31.01 10.01 -2.63
CA TYR A 582 31.72 10.36 -1.41
C TYR A 582 31.57 9.29 -0.32
N PRO A 583 32.66 8.86 0.35
CA PRO A 583 34.03 9.31 0.15
C PRO A 583 34.61 8.78 -1.16
N ALA A 584 35.71 9.39 -1.63
CA ALA A 584 36.40 8.92 -2.83
C ALA A 584 37.27 7.67 -2.59
N THR A 585 37.36 7.20 -1.34
CA THR A 585 38.24 6.12 -0.89
C THR A 585 37.47 5.17 0.00
N ASP A 586 37.67 3.88 -0.22
CA ASP A 586 37.06 2.80 0.57
C ASP A 586 37.76 2.64 1.94
N GLY A 587 37.11 1.97 2.88
CA GLY A 587 37.73 1.59 4.15
C GLY A 587 37.73 2.68 5.22
N VAL A 588 37.07 3.81 4.97
CA VAL A 588 36.96 4.92 5.94
C VAL A 588 35.62 4.83 6.67
N LEU A 589 35.61 4.92 8.00
CA LEU A 589 34.37 5.04 8.76
C LEU A 589 33.64 6.35 8.40
N VAL A 590 32.39 6.24 8.00
CA VAL A 590 31.56 7.38 7.59
C VAL A 590 30.35 7.54 8.50
N ASN A 591 29.76 8.74 8.48
CA ASN A 591 28.52 9.02 9.18
C ASN A 591 27.62 9.87 8.27
N HIS A 592 26.82 9.22 7.41
CA HIS A 592 26.13 9.88 6.30
C HIS A 592 24.61 9.71 6.32
N TYR A 593 23.92 10.64 5.66
CA TYR A 593 22.50 10.52 5.36
C TYR A 593 22.14 11.38 4.15
N GLY A 594 21.02 11.06 3.50
CA GLY A 594 20.44 11.88 2.44
C GLY A 594 19.34 12.80 2.97
N LEU A 595 19.45 14.10 2.72
CA LEU A 595 18.34 15.05 2.85
C LEU A 595 17.70 15.26 1.47
N PHE A 596 16.38 15.07 1.39
CA PHE A 596 15.60 15.28 0.19
C PHE A 596 14.58 16.39 0.41
N THR A 597 14.53 17.34 -0.51
CA THR A 597 13.56 18.45 -0.49
C THR A 597 12.68 18.37 -1.72
N ILE A 598 11.38 18.20 -1.49
CA ILE A 598 10.35 18.34 -2.51
C ILE A 598 9.88 19.78 -2.54
N THR A 599 9.99 20.43 -3.70
CA THR A 599 9.31 21.71 -3.96
C THR A 599 8.19 21.49 -4.97
N ASP A 600 6.95 21.73 -4.54
CA ASP A 600 5.77 21.49 -5.35
C ASP A 600 4.96 22.79 -5.53
N THR A 601 4.93 23.30 -6.77
CA THR A 601 4.21 24.52 -7.16
C THR A 601 2.83 24.24 -7.78
N GLY A 602 2.42 22.98 -7.88
CA GLY A 602 1.25 22.58 -8.66
C GLY A 602 1.56 22.35 -10.14
N SER A 603 2.30 23.25 -10.78
CA SER A 603 2.73 23.13 -12.19
C SER A 603 4.10 22.50 -12.39
N GLN A 604 4.90 22.43 -11.33
CA GLN A 604 6.24 21.87 -11.34
C GLN A 604 6.49 21.18 -10.01
N ILE A 605 7.18 20.04 -10.05
CA ILE A 605 7.72 19.36 -8.88
C ILE A 605 9.22 19.23 -9.07
N SER A 606 9.99 19.54 -8.05
CA SER A 606 11.43 19.29 -8.01
C SER A 606 11.83 18.49 -6.79
N LEU A 607 12.81 17.60 -6.99
CA LEU A 607 13.46 16.81 -5.95
C LEU A 607 14.91 17.28 -5.88
N ALA A 608 15.28 17.92 -4.77
CA ALA A 608 16.65 18.26 -4.45
C ALA A 608 17.21 17.27 -3.43
N PHE A 609 18.32 16.62 -3.77
CA PHE A 609 19.08 15.73 -2.90
C PHE A 609 20.35 16.43 -2.41
N ALA A 610 20.60 16.33 -1.11
CA ALA A 610 21.84 16.70 -0.45
C ALA A 610 22.30 15.51 0.41
N GLY A 611 23.31 14.79 -0.08
CA GLY A 611 24.03 13.79 0.71
C GLY A 611 24.93 14.51 1.71
N LYS A 612 24.68 14.32 3.00
CA LYS A 612 25.34 15.03 4.09
C LYS A 612 26.11 14.08 4.99
N ASP A 613 27.17 14.59 5.61
CA ASP A 613 27.76 13.96 6.79
C ASP A 613 27.07 14.40 8.09
N ALA A 614 27.36 13.72 9.20
CA ALA A 614 26.81 14.03 10.51
C ALA A 614 27.21 15.42 11.06
N GLY A 615 28.19 16.09 10.45
CA GLY A 615 28.51 17.50 10.72
C GLY A 615 27.59 18.48 10.00
N GLY A 616 26.68 18.00 9.15
CA GLY A 616 25.76 18.80 8.34
C GLY A 616 26.36 19.29 7.02
N VAL A 617 27.59 18.89 6.68
CA VAL A 617 28.25 19.30 5.44
C VAL A 617 27.66 18.52 4.28
N THR A 618 27.19 19.23 3.25
CA THR A 618 26.75 18.59 2.00
C THR A 618 27.96 18.16 1.19
N ARG A 619 28.04 16.87 0.90
CA ARG A 619 29.14 16.20 0.19
C ARG A 619 28.82 15.92 -1.27
N VAL A 620 27.56 15.57 -1.54
CA VAL A 620 27.02 15.32 -2.88
C VAL A 620 25.67 16.02 -2.99
N SER A 621 25.38 16.62 -4.13
CA SER A 621 24.09 17.27 -4.36
C SER A 621 23.61 17.07 -5.79
N GLN A 622 22.31 16.90 -5.95
CA GLN A 622 21.65 16.83 -7.25
C GLN A 622 20.26 17.44 -7.15
N THR A 623 19.76 18.04 -8.23
CA THR A 623 18.36 18.50 -8.29
C THR A 623 17.76 18.13 -9.62
N THR A 624 16.64 17.42 -9.58
CA THR A 624 15.85 17.09 -10.76
C THR A 624 14.51 17.81 -10.68
N THR A 625 14.09 18.41 -11.79
CA THR A 625 12.87 19.22 -11.87
C THR A 625 11.99 18.75 -13.02
N TRP A 626 10.75 18.40 -12.70
CA TRP A 626 9.76 17.97 -13.68
C TRP A 626 8.73 19.08 -13.87
N THR A 627 8.67 19.62 -15.08
CA THR A 627 7.58 20.52 -15.48
C THR A 627 6.38 19.66 -15.81
N LEU A 628 5.33 19.80 -15.01
CA LEU A 628 4.11 19.07 -15.22
C LEU A 628 3.35 19.75 -16.34
N SER A 629 2.87 18.97 -17.31
CA SER A 629 1.94 19.50 -18.29
C SER A 629 0.77 20.12 -17.51
N THR A 630 0.60 21.43 -17.64
CA THR A 630 -0.50 22.14 -16.99
C THR A 630 -1.77 21.47 -17.48
N PRO A 631 -2.69 21.03 -16.59
CA PRO A 631 -4.08 21.15 -16.95
C PRO A 631 -4.25 22.62 -17.29
N GLN A 632 -4.56 22.97 -18.53
CA GLN A 632 -4.94 24.34 -18.87
C GLN A 632 -6.27 24.63 -18.17
N ASN A 633 -6.22 24.89 -16.86
CA ASN A 633 -7.21 25.64 -16.13
C ASN A 633 -6.93 27.11 -16.38
N ALA A 634 -7.03 27.53 -17.64
CA ALA A 634 -7.34 28.92 -17.91
C ALA A 634 -8.71 29.16 -17.26
N THR A 635 -8.71 29.83 -16.12
CA THR A 635 -9.93 30.38 -15.52
C THR A 635 -10.06 31.76 -16.14
N PRO A 636 -10.92 31.98 -17.16
CA PRO A 636 -11.16 33.33 -17.61
C PRO A 636 -12.00 33.98 -16.51
N SER A 637 -11.42 34.97 -15.83
CA SER A 637 -12.18 35.93 -15.07
C SER A 637 -13.08 36.70 -16.05
N GLY A 638 -14.35 36.31 -16.15
CA GLY A 638 -15.33 37.03 -16.95
C GLY A 638 -16.45 36.15 -17.51
N SER A 639 -17.64 36.27 -16.91
CA SER A 639 -18.97 36.15 -17.53
C SER A 639 -19.18 35.08 -18.64
N ALA A 640 -19.97 34.04 -18.31
CA ALA A 640 -20.64 33.12 -19.25
C ALA A 640 -19.83 32.66 -20.47
N GLY A 641 -18.84 31.78 -20.27
CA GLY A 641 -17.93 31.32 -21.33
C GLY A 641 -18.12 29.87 -21.75
N ALA A 642 -18.39 29.61 -23.04
CA ALA A 642 -18.26 28.28 -23.64
C ALA A 642 -16.76 27.90 -23.76
N VAL A 643 -16.38 26.69 -23.35
CA VAL A 643 -15.01 26.18 -23.53
C VAL A 643 -14.82 25.80 -25.00
N GLN A 644 -13.99 26.57 -25.72
CA GLN A 644 -13.56 26.25 -27.08
C GLN A 644 -12.09 25.85 -27.11
N VAL A 645 -11.80 24.62 -27.53
CA VAL A 645 -10.43 24.14 -27.75
C VAL A 645 -10.18 24.04 -29.26
N ARG A 646 -9.16 24.75 -29.75
CA ARG A 646 -8.62 24.64 -31.12
C ARG A 646 -7.15 24.22 -31.05
N ALA A 647 -6.85 22.99 -31.47
CA ALA A 647 -5.47 22.53 -31.65
C ALA A 647 -5.18 22.46 -33.15
N SER A 648 -4.14 23.14 -33.64
CA SER A 648 -3.71 23.12 -35.05
C SER A 648 -2.73 21.98 -35.37
N ALA A 649 -2.08 21.39 -34.34
CA ALA A 649 -1.24 20.19 -34.37
C ALA A 649 -1.13 19.57 -32.95
N GLY A 650 -0.84 18.25 -32.83
CA GLY A 650 -0.69 17.54 -31.54
C GLY A 650 -1.99 16.99 -30.94
N ALA A 651 -1.94 15.99 -30.04
CA ALA A 651 -3.13 15.32 -29.49
C ALA A 651 -3.84 16.14 -28.39
N VAL A 652 -5.17 16.05 -28.31
CA VAL A 652 -5.95 16.57 -27.18
C VAL A 652 -6.22 15.40 -26.22
N THR A 653 -5.42 15.31 -25.16
CA THR A 653 -5.43 14.18 -24.21
C THR A 653 -6.68 14.18 -23.33
N ALA A 654 -7.00 15.33 -22.71
CA ALA A 654 -8.20 15.48 -21.88
C ALA A 654 -8.76 16.91 -21.91
N VAL A 655 -10.08 17.04 -21.94
CA VAL A 655 -10.78 18.32 -21.67
C VAL A 655 -11.80 18.08 -20.55
N ARG A 656 -11.65 18.80 -19.44
CA ARG A 656 -12.60 18.83 -18.31
C ARG A 656 -13.17 20.25 -18.18
N ALA A 657 -14.48 20.37 -18.15
CA ALA A 657 -15.17 21.62 -17.82
C ALA A 657 -15.91 21.46 -16.49
N ALA A 658 -15.59 22.29 -15.51
CA ALA A 658 -16.30 22.41 -14.23
C ALA A 658 -16.99 23.79 -14.18
N PRO A 659 -18.32 23.89 -14.19
CA PRO A 659 -19.00 25.18 -14.17
C PRO A 659 -18.97 25.83 -12.77
N ILE A 660 -18.81 27.16 -12.72
CA ILE A 660 -19.18 28.00 -11.57
C ILE A 660 -20.71 28.18 -11.59
N ALA A 661 -21.34 28.26 -10.42
CA ALA A 661 -22.79 28.39 -10.28
C ALA A 661 -23.36 29.55 -11.14
N GLY A 662 -24.36 29.25 -11.98
CA GLY A 662 -25.23 30.27 -12.62
C GLY A 662 -25.03 30.59 -14.12
N GLY A 663 -24.11 29.94 -14.86
CA GLY A 663 -23.86 30.24 -16.28
C GLY A 663 -24.04 29.04 -17.25
N PRO A 664 -24.43 29.25 -18.53
CA PRO A 664 -24.52 28.18 -19.53
C PRO A 664 -23.13 27.66 -19.94
N GLY A 665 -22.87 26.36 -19.76
CA GLY A 665 -21.63 25.69 -20.18
C GLY A 665 -21.78 24.88 -21.47
N ALA A 666 -20.94 25.14 -22.48
CA ALA A 666 -20.83 24.33 -23.69
C ALA A 666 -19.37 24.01 -23.99
N VAL A 667 -19.05 22.76 -24.34
CA VAL A 667 -17.70 22.31 -24.72
C VAL A 667 -17.66 22.07 -26.23
N ARG A 668 -16.80 22.80 -26.93
CA ARG A 668 -16.49 22.60 -28.36
C ARG A 668 -15.01 22.30 -28.55
N VAL A 669 -14.71 21.16 -29.16
CA VAL A 669 -13.33 20.80 -29.55
C VAL A 669 -13.25 20.71 -31.08
N ARG A 670 -12.36 21.50 -31.68
CA ARG A 670 -12.05 21.45 -33.12
C ARG A 670 -10.57 21.13 -33.30
N ALA A 671 -10.29 19.95 -33.85
CA ALA A 671 -8.96 19.39 -34.04
C ALA A 671 -8.77 19.02 -35.52
N PRO A 672 -8.21 19.89 -36.37
CA PRO A 672 -8.11 19.68 -37.80
C PRO A 672 -7.17 18.52 -38.21
N SER A 673 -6.25 18.11 -37.33
CA SER A 673 -5.14 17.19 -37.64
C SER A 673 -4.80 16.23 -36.49
N ALA A 674 -5.64 16.12 -35.46
CA ALA A 674 -5.28 15.54 -34.16
C ALA A 674 -6.30 14.56 -33.56
N ALA A 675 -5.79 13.55 -32.84
CA ALA A 675 -6.58 12.60 -32.05
C ALA A 675 -7.11 13.25 -30.76
N VAL A 676 -8.31 12.86 -30.34
CA VAL A 676 -8.94 13.30 -29.07
C VAL A 676 -9.12 12.07 -28.19
N GLN A 677 -8.33 11.95 -27.12
CA GLN A 677 -8.31 10.74 -26.30
C GLN A 677 -9.49 10.71 -25.31
N ALA A 678 -9.71 11.75 -24.51
CA ALA A 678 -10.81 11.79 -23.55
C ALA A 678 -11.48 13.17 -23.44
N VAL A 679 -12.81 13.19 -23.31
CA VAL A 679 -13.57 14.41 -22.95
C VAL A 679 -14.58 14.08 -21.84
N GLN A 680 -14.47 14.78 -20.71
CA GLN A 680 -15.39 14.67 -19.57
C GLN A 680 -16.14 15.99 -19.36
N ASN A 681 -17.47 15.93 -19.30
CA ASN A 681 -18.31 17.07 -18.93
C ASN A 681 -19.23 16.71 -17.77
N SER A 682 -19.09 17.45 -16.67
CA SER A 682 -19.96 17.42 -15.49
C SER A 682 -20.81 18.70 -15.50
N SER A 683 -22.08 18.62 -15.87
CA SER A 683 -22.97 19.79 -15.93
C SER A 683 -23.90 19.85 -14.71
N LEU A 684 -23.94 21.02 -14.04
CA LEU A 684 -24.84 21.39 -12.93
C LEU A 684 -25.97 22.34 -13.42
N PRO A 685 -27.08 22.51 -12.66
CA PRO A 685 -28.42 22.71 -13.21
C PRO A 685 -28.71 24.17 -13.61
N ALA A 686 -29.12 24.41 -14.86
CA ALA A 686 -29.99 25.55 -15.23
C ALA A 686 -30.42 25.60 -16.71
N ARG A 687 -29.69 25.03 -17.69
CA ARG A 687 -30.11 24.96 -19.13
C ARG A 687 -29.25 23.96 -19.94
N ALA A 688 -29.75 23.51 -21.10
CA ALA A 688 -29.24 22.36 -21.87
C ALA A 688 -27.74 22.42 -22.24
N GLY A 689 -26.95 21.43 -21.78
CA GLY A 689 -25.55 21.23 -22.17
C GLY A 689 -25.40 20.53 -23.54
N ALA A 690 -24.38 20.91 -24.31
CA ALA A 690 -24.04 20.25 -25.57
C ALA A 690 -22.55 20.03 -25.73
N VAL A 691 -22.15 18.77 -25.93
CA VAL A 691 -20.76 18.38 -26.30
C VAL A 691 -20.69 18.23 -27.82
N ARG A 692 -19.82 19.02 -28.47
CA ARG A 692 -19.55 18.91 -29.92
C ARG A 692 -18.08 18.65 -30.20
N LEU A 693 -17.80 17.49 -30.79
CA LEU A 693 -16.46 17.07 -31.22
C LEU A 693 -16.42 16.94 -32.75
N ALA A 694 -15.41 17.53 -33.40
CA ALA A 694 -15.22 17.47 -34.85
C ALA A 694 -13.74 17.30 -35.26
N PRO A 695 -13.14 16.10 -35.10
CA PRO A 695 -11.79 15.82 -35.61
C PRO A 695 -11.79 15.49 -37.11
N SER A 696 -10.79 15.96 -37.87
CA SER A 696 -10.63 15.57 -39.29
C SER A 696 -9.84 14.29 -39.50
N THR A 697 -8.84 14.00 -38.67
CA THR A 697 -8.01 12.78 -38.67
C THR A 697 -7.75 12.35 -37.22
N GLY A 698 -7.87 11.05 -36.91
CA GLY A 698 -7.64 10.51 -35.54
C GLY A 698 -8.90 9.93 -34.85
N ALA A 699 -8.69 9.08 -33.85
CA ALA A 699 -9.76 8.38 -33.13
C ALA A 699 -10.32 9.20 -31.95
N VAL A 700 -11.61 9.01 -31.64
CA VAL A 700 -12.23 9.46 -30.37
C VAL A 700 -12.32 8.23 -29.46
N LEU A 701 -11.49 8.19 -28.42
CA LEU A 701 -11.34 7.02 -27.56
C LEU A 701 -12.44 6.93 -26.49
N ALA A 702 -12.74 8.02 -25.77
CA ALA A 702 -13.80 8.05 -24.76
C ALA A 702 -14.50 9.42 -24.61
N VAL A 703 -15.82 9.40 -24.52
CA VAL A 703 -16.64 10.57 -24.12
C VAL A 703 -17.53 10.18 -22.94
N GLN A 704 -17.46 10.93 -21.84
CA GLN A 704 -18.32 10.75 -20.68
C GLN A 704 -19.08 12.04 -20.34
N GLU A 705 -20.41 11.97 -20.36
CA GLU A 705 -21.30 13.05 -19.93
C GLU A 705 -22.11 12.57 -18.70
N ALA A 706 -22.01 13.31 -17.59
CA ALA A 706 -22.78 13.09 -16.37
C ALA A 706 -23.67 14.33 -16.10
N PRO A 707 -24.96 14.31 -16.47
CA PRO A 707 -25.89 15.39 -16.15
C PRO A 707 -26.28 15.31 -14.67
N VAL A 708 -26.34 16.45 -13.98
CA VAL A 708 -27.06 16.59 -12.70
C VAL A 708 -28.48 17.12 -12.98
N ALA A 709 -29.44 16.72 -12.14
CA ALA A 709 -30.90 16.80 -12.33
C ALA A 709 -31.44 18.10 -12.99
N GLY A 710 -32.38 17.95 -13.94
CA GLY A 710 -33.36 18.98 -14.30
C GLY A 710 -33.47 19.47 -15.76
N VAL A 711 -32.54 19.14 -16.69
CA VAL A 711 -32.62 19.65 -18.09
C VAL A 711 -32.09 18.65 -19.15
N PRO A 712 -32.69 18.56 -20.37
CA PRO A 712 -32.20 17.70 -21.46
C PRO A 712 -30.81 18.09 -22.00
N GLY A 713 -29.86 17.14 -22.11
CA GLY A 713 -28.55 17.32 -22.75
C GLY A 713 -28.40 16.60 -24.10
N SER A 714 -27.45 17.00 -24.95
CA SER A 714 -27.15 16.33 -26.23
C SER A 714 -25.66 16.13 -26.53
N VAL A 715 -25.29 14.93 -26.99
CA VAL A 715 -23.92 14.61 -27.45
C VAL A 715 -23.91 14.49 -28.97
N ARG A 716 -23.01 15.24 -29.62
CA ARG A 716 -22.80 15.16 -31.08
C ARG A 716 -21.31 15.01 -31.41
N VAL A 717 -20.94 13.86 -31.97
CA VAL A 717 -19.58 13.60 -32.48
C VAL A 717 -19.65 13.46 -34.01
N ARG A 718 -18.79 14.20 -34.73
CA ARG A 718 -18.68 14.13 -36.20
C ARG A 718 -17.22 13.99 -36.61
N ALA A 719 -16.78 12.78 -36.92
CA ALA A 719 -15.43 12.50 -37.43
C ALA A 719 -15.41 12.50 -38.96
N SER A 720 -14.42 13.16 -39.57
CA SER A 720 -14.23 13.18 -41.03
C SER A 720 -13.54 11.92 -41.54
N ALA A 721 -12.45 11.47 -40.90
CA ALA A 721 -11.64 10.33 -41.34
C ALA A 721 -11.19 9.34 -40.24
N GLY A 722 -11.72 9.43 -39.02
CA GLY A 722 -11.30 8.58 -37.87
C GLY A 722 -12.39 7.68 -37.27
N ALA A 723 -11.98 6.76 -36.39
CA ALA A 723 -12.86 5.84 -35.66
C ALA A 723 -13.40 6.45 -34.35
N VAL A 724 -14.61 6.09 -33.95
CA VAL A 724 -15.17 6.38 -32.60
C VAL A 724 -15.17 5.06 -31.83
N LEU A 725 -14.44 4.97 -30.71
CA LEU A 725 -14.13 3.72 -30.01
C LEU A 725 -14.93 3.50 -28.70
N SER A 726 -15.32 4.56 -27.98
CA SER A 726 -16.27 4.43 -26.86
C SER A 726 -17.00 5.74 -26.52
N VAL A 727 -18.30 5.64 -26.24
CA VAL A 727 -19.11 6.72 -25.66
C VAL A 727 -19.91 6.14 -24.49
N ARG A 728 -19.72 6.68 -23.29
CA ARG A 728 -20.49 6.33 -22.08
C ARG A 728 -21.34 7.52 -21.65
N ARG A 729 -22.63 7.28 -21.45
CA ARG A 729 -23.56 8.31 -20.96
C ARG A 729 -24.45 7.72 -19.89
N THR A 730 -24.54 8.42 -18.76
CA THR A 730 -25.49 8.13 -17.69
C THR A 730 -26.56 9.23 -17.70
N LEU A 731 -27.83 8.85 -17.71
CA LEU A 731 -28.96 9.81 -17.67
C LEU A 731 -29.58 9.81 -16.27
N PRO A 732 -29.90 10.98 -15.69
CA PRO A 732 -30.77 11.08 -14.52
C PRO A 732 -32.21 10.66 -14.83
N ALA A 733 -32.95 10.33 -13.79
CA ALA A 733 -34.31 9.84 -13.92
C ALA A 733 -35.28 10.88 -14.53
N GLY A 734 -36.04 10.48 -15.55
CA GLY A 734 -37.21 11.24 -16.05
C GLY A 734 -36.98 12.23 -17.22
N LEU A 735 -35.83 12.25 -17.89
CA LEU A 735 -35.50 13.25 -18.93
C LEU A 735 -35.23 12.66 -20.33
N ALA A 736 -35.62 13.39 -21.38
CA ALA A 736 -35.36 13.01 -22.77
C ALA A 736 -33.90 13.29 -23.18
N GLY A 737 -33.27 12.37 -23.93
CA GLY A 737 -31.86 12.48 -24.34
C GLY A 737 -31.61 12.11 -25.80
N ALA A 738 -30.63 12.76 -26.45
CA ALA A 738 -30.23 12.44 -27.82
C ALA A 738 -28.72 12.26 -27.99
N VAL A 739 -28.32 11.12 -28.57
CA VAL A 739 -26.94 10.82 -28.98
C VAL A 739 -26.88 10.73 -30.50
N ARG A 740 -25.97 11.49 -31.12
CA ARG A 740 -25.70 11.41 -32.56
C ARG A 740 -24.21 11.24 -32.84
N LEU A 741 -23.84 10.08 -33.37
CA LEU A 741 -22.47 9.78 -33.80
C LEU A 741 -22.45 9.64 -35.32
N ARG A 742 -21.51 10.32 -35.98
CA ARG A 742 -21.29 10.20 -37.43
C ARG A 742 -19.80 10.08 -37.75
N ALA A 743 -19.42 8.99 -38.39
CA ALA A 743 -18.11 8.82 -39.03
C ALA A 743 -18.29 8.86 -40.55
N SER A 744 -17.54 9.75 -41.23
CA SER A 744 -17.71 9.99 -42.67
C SER A 744 -16.81 9.09 -43.54
N ALA A 745 -15.66 8.64 -43.00
CA ALA A 745 -14.75 7.69 -43.65
C ALA A 745 -14.19 6.57 -42.70
N GLY A 746 -14.75 6.37 -41.50
CA GLY A 746 -14.27 5.43 -40.46
C GLY A 746 -15.34 4.55 -39.81
N ALA A 747 -14.96 3.76 -38.79
CA ALA A 747 -15.83 2.83 -38.04
C ALA A 747 -16.37 3.44 -36.72
N VAL A 748 -17.52 2.95 -36.25
CA VAL A 748 -18.01 3.16 -34.87
C VAL A 748 -17.92 1.83 -34.13
N LEU A 749 -16.96 1.73 -33.21
CA LEU A 749 -16.70 0.56 -32.37
C LEU A 749 -17.16 0.93 -30.94
N GLY A 750 -17.90 0.06 -30.25
CA GLY A 750 -18.23 0.20 -28.83
C GLY A 750 -19.15 1.37 -28.44
N GLU A 751 -20.47 1.15 -28.35
CA GLU A 751 -21.36 2.02 -27.58
C GLU A 751 -21.93 1.26 -26.36
N GLN A 752 -21.74 1.82 -25.15
CA GLN A 752 -22.39 1.36 -23.92
C GLN A 752 -23.19 2.53 -23.33
N VAL A 753 -24.51 2.54 -23.56
CA VAL A 753 -25.43 3.51 -22.94
C VAL A 753 -26.10 2.86 -21.74
N ALA A 754 -25.66 3.22 -20.53
CA ALA A 754 -26.31 2.81 -19.28
C ALA A 754 -27.35 3.88 -18.90
N ALA A 755 -28.64 3.65 -19.20
CA ALA A 755 -29.70 4.54 -18.75
C ALA A 755 -30.21 4.12 -17.36
N VAL A 756 -30.14 5.04 -16.40
CA VAL A 756 -30.79 4.89 -15.08
C VAL A 756 -32.12 5.67 -15.13
N SER A 757 -33.22 4.93 -15.32
CA SER A 757 -34.61 5.28 -14.98
C SER A 757 -35.27 6.61 -15.44
N GLY A 758 -35.53 6.86 -16.75
CA GLY A 758 -36.76 7.57 -17.20
C GLY A 758 -36.61 8.57 -18.37
N GLY A 759 -37.66 8.71 -19.21
CA GLY A 759 -37.81 9.67 -20.33
C GLY A 759 -37.58 9.12 -21.76
N PRO A 760 -38.24 9.63 -22.83
CA PRO A 760 -38.06 9.15 -24.21
C PRO A 760 -36.72 9.57 -24.84
N GLY A 761 -35.96 8.63 -25.42
CA GLY A 761 -34.61 8.86 -25.96
C GLY A 761 -34.45 8.55 -27.46
N SER A 762 -33.49 9.19 -28.15
CA SER A 762 -33.13 8.86 -29.54
C SER A 762 -31.63 8.69 -29.76
N VAL A 763 -31.24 7.56 -30.38
CA VAL A 763 -29.85 7.26 -30.77
C VAL A 763 -29.78 7.15 -32.30
N ARG A 764 -28.87 7.90 -32.91
CA ARG A 764 -28.56 7.78 -34.34
C ARG A 764 -27.07 7.56 -34.57
N LEU A 765 -26.76 6.41 -35.16
CA LEU A 765 -25.41 6.04 -35.56
C LEU A 765 -25.31 5.99 -37.08
N HIS A 766 -24.29 6.63 -37.64
CA HIS A 766 -24.00 6.64 -39.07
C HIS A 766 -22.52 6.35 -39.31
N GLY A 767 -22.20 5.21 -39.94
CA GLY A 767 -20.84 4.82 -40.33
C GLY A 767 -20.70 4.64 -41.85
N ALA A 768 -19.54 5.05 -42.37
CA ALA A 768 -19.13 4.91 -43.77
C ALA A 768 -17.60 4.91 -43.82
N PRO A 769 -16.87 3.97 -44.46
CA PRO A 769 -17.18 2.61 -44.93
C PRO A 769 -16.86 1.51 -43.87
N GLY A 770 -16.49 1.89 -42.63
CA GLY A 770 -15.88 0.99 -41.63
C GLY A 770 -16.84 0.15 -40.76
N GLY A 771 -18.14 0.14 -41.01
CA GLY A 771 -19.11 -0.63 -40.21
C GLY A 771 -19.41 -0.07 -38.81
N VAL A 772 -20.34 -0.73 -38.10
CA VAL A 772 -20.74 -0.43 -36.70
C VAL A 772 -20.72 -1.73 -35.91
N ALA A 773 -19.88 -1.84 -34.87
CA ALA A 773 -19.52 -3.15 -34.30
C ALA A 773 -20.12 -3.49 -32.91
N THR A 774 -20.76 -2.56 -32.20
CA THR A 774 -21.31 -2.85 -30.85
C THR A 774 -22.26 -1.76 -30.35
N VAL A 775 -23.48 -2.14 -29.94
CA VAL A 775 -24.43 -1.24 -29.23
C VAL A 775 -25.12 -2.03 -28.11
N GLN A 776 -24.84 -1.69 -26.85
CA GLN A 776 -25.57 -2.20 -25.69
C GLN A 776 -26.37 -1.06 -25.05
N GLN A 777 -27.71 -1.19 -25.02
CA GLN A 777 -28.60 -0.13 -24.51
C GLN A 777 -29.82 -0.71 -23.80
N ALA A 778 -29.99 -0.43 -22.50
CA ALA A 778 -31.23 -0.71 -21.77
C ALA A 778 -32.10 0.56 -21.70
N PHE A 779 -33.40 0.50 -22.05
CA PHE A 779 -34.36 1.54 -21.64
C PHE A 779 -35.16 1.07 -20.41
N PRO A 780 -35.51 1.99 -19.49
CA PRO A 780 -36.39 1.67 -18.38
C PRO A 780 -37.85 1.48 -18.82
N ALA A 781 -38.65 0.76 -18.03
CA ALA A 781 -40.00 0.30 -18.35
C ALA A 781 -41.03 1.41 -18.69
N ALA A 782 -40.77 2.67 -18.33
CA ALA A 782 -41.76 3.75 -18.33
C ALA A 782 -41.68 4.76 -19.50
N GLY A 783 -40.74 4.65 -20.46
CA GLY A 783 -40.61 5.63 -21.56
C GLY A 783 -40.24 5.03 -22.93
N GLY A 784 -40.82 5.54 -24.02
CA GLY A 784 -40.55 5.05 -25.38
C GLY A 784 -39.32 5.68 -26.04
N GLY A 785 -38.47 4.86 -26.66
CA GLY A 785 -37.21 5.30 -27.28
C GLY A 785 -37.04 4.79 -28.72
N ARG A 786 -36.27 5.50 -29.57
CA ARG A 786 -36.03 5.09 -30.97
C ARG A 786 -34.55 4.97 -31.28
N VAL A 787 -34.14 3.79 -31.77
CA VAL A 787 -32.78 3.49 -32.22
C VAL A 787 -32.73 3.40 -33.75
N VAL A 788 -31.83 4.16 -34.37
CA VAL A 788 -31.59 4.11 -35.82
C VAL A 788 -30.10 3.93 -36.08
N ILE A 789 -29.73 2.81 -36.70
CA ILE A 789 -28.36 2.53 -37.13
C ILE A 789 -28.33 2.48 -38.66
N ARG A 790 -27.42 3.22 -39.28
CA ARG A 790 -27.20 3.21 -40.74
C ARG A 790 -25.73 3.01 -41.09
N ALA A 791 -25.45 2.07 -41.98
CA ALA A 791 -24.14 1.88 -42.61
C ALA A 791 -24.29 2.02 -44.14
N SER A 792 -23.50 2.89 -44.78
CA SER A 792 -23.54 3.08 -46.24
C SER A 792 -22.65 2.09 -47.01
N ALA A 793 -21.57 1.60 -46.38
CA ALA A 793 -20.71 0.49 -46.80
C ALA A 793 -20.03 -0.06 -45.53
N GLY A 794 -19.85 -1.38 -45.41
CA GLY A 794 -19.29 -2.04 -44.21
C GLY A 794 -20.32 -2.82 -43.35
N ALA A 795 -19.86 -3.87 -42.65
CA ALA A 795 -20.69 -4.77 -41.86
C ALA A 795 -21.32 -4.12 -40.61
N VAL A 796 -22.51 -4.59 -40.23
CA VAL A 796 -23.01 -4.45 -38.85
C VAL A 796 -22.75 -5.79 -38.18
N SER A 797 -21.61 -5.90 -37.50
CA SER A 797 -21.13 -7.13 -36.87
C SER A 797 -21.31 -7.09 -35.35
N THR A 798 -21.61 -8.24 -34.77
CA THR A 798 -21.54 -8.53 -33.34
C THR A 798 -20.54 -9.69 -33.22
N ALA A 799 -19.35 -9.46 -32.64
CA ALA A 799 -18.31 -10.48 -32.58
C ALA A 799 -18.27 -11.20 -31.22
N VAL A 800 -18.30 -12.54 -31.32
CA VAL A 800 -17.81 -13.63 -30.46
C VAL A 800 -18.01 -13.52 -28.94
N GLY A 801 -18.89 -14.40 -28.40
CA GLY A 801 -19.03 -14.64 -26.96
C GLY A 801 -20.30 -14.04 -26.35
N GLY A 802 -21.48 -14.46 -26.84
CA GLY A 802 -22.78 -14.23 -26.19
C GLY A 802 -23.11 -12.78 -25.82
N THR A 803 -23.62 -11.97 -26.75
CA THR A 803 -24.16 -10.65 -26.38
C THR A 803 -25.31 -10.22 -27.29
N SER A 804 -26.37 -9.74 -26.66
CA SER A 804 -27.71 -9.45 -27.19
C SER A 804 -27.90 -7.94 -27.40
N VAL A 805 -28.65 -7.49 -28.42
CA VAL A 805 -29.14 -6.10 -28.50
C VAL A 805 -30.39 -5.97 -27.61
N THR A 806 -30.21 -5.98 -26.28
CA THR A 806 -31.33 -5.96 -25.34
C THR A 806 -32.00 -4.59 -25.25
N VAL A 807 -32.98 -4.31 -26.12
CA VAL A 807 -33.84 -3.12 -26.01
C VAL A 807 -34.98 -3.40 -25.02
N GLY A 808 -34.75 -3.18 -23.73
CA GLY A 808 -35.84 -3.15 -22.73
C GLY A 808 -36.61 -1.81 -22.80
N GLY A 809 -37.94 -1.78 -22.60
CA GLY A 809 -38.75 -0.55 -22.52
C GLY A 809 -40.04 -0.49 -23.39
N ARG A 810 -40.95 0.45 -23.08
CA ARG A 810 -42.26 0.64 -23.74
C ARG A 810 -42.13 1.34 -25.11
N ALA A 811 -42.08 0.55 -26.18
CA ALA A 811 -42.28 0.88 -27.60
C ALA A 811 -41.63 2.18 -28.18
N GLY A 812 -40.48 2.00 -28.84
CA GLY A 812 -40.17 2.70 -30.09
C GLY A 812 -39.22 1.85 -30.94
N GLY A 813 -39.61 1.59 -32.20
CA GLY A 813 -39.01 0.52 -33.01
C GLY A 813 -37.53 0.72 -33.36
N VAL A 814 -36.84 -0.42 -33.56
CA VAL A 814 -35.46 -0.48 -34.06
C VAL A 814 -35.47 -0.51 -35.59
N LEU A 815 -34.72 0.39 -36.23
CA LEU A 815 -34.51 0.41 -37.68
C LEU A 815 -33.03 0.21 -38.02
N LEU A 816 -32.73 -0.89 -38.70
CA LEU A 816 -31.42 -1.19 -39.26
C LEU A 816 -31.46 -1.03 -40.79
N ARG A 817 -30.58 -0.19 -41.35
CA ARG A 817 -30.39 -0.04 -42.81
C ARG A 817 -28.93 -0.22 -43.18
N ALA A 818 -28.65 -1.13 -44.10
CA ALA A 818 -27.33 -1.30 -44.72
C ALA A 818 -27.48 -1.30 -46.24
N ALA A 819 -26.67 -0.54 -46.99
CA ALA A 819 -26.80 -0.48 -48.45
C ALA A 819 -26.18 -1.70 -49.17
N GLN A 820 -25.02 -2.20 -48.69
CA GLN A 820 -24.25 -3.29 -49.32
C GLN A 820 -23.76 -4.39 -48.34
N ALA A 821 -24.26 -4.45 -47.09
CA ALA A 821 -23.60 -5.19 -46.01
C ALA A 821 -24.37 -6.40 -45.44
N THR A 822 -23.62 -7.31 -44.81
CA THR A 822 -24.11 -8.45 -44.03
C THR A 822 -24.50 -8.03 -42.60
N VAL A 823 -25.68 -8.47 -42.14
CA VAL A 823 -26.14 -8.38 -40.73
C VAL A 823 -25.93 -9.74 -40.08
N LEU A 824 -25.02 -9.83 -39.09
CA LEU A 824 -24.59 -11.10 -38.50
C LEU A 824 -25.59 -11.68 -37.48
N ALA A 825 -26.03 -10.91 -36.49
CA ALA A 825 -27.07 -11.33 -35.55
C ALA A 825 -27.81 -10.12 -34.95
N VAL A 826 -29.12 -10.26 -34.68
CA VAL A 826 -29.92 -9.26 -33.96
C VAL A 826 -30.78 -9.98 -32.92
N GLN A 827 -30.65 -9.63 -31.64
CA GLN A 827 -31.54 -10.11 -30.58
C GLN A 827 -32.37 -8.94 -30.03
N GLU A 828 -33.70 -9.07 -29.85
CA GLU A 828 -34.55 -8.08 -29.17
C GLU A 828 -35.26 -8.73 -27.96
N GLN A 829 -35.27 -8.05 -26.80
CA GLN A 829 -35.80 -8.50 -25.51
C GLN A 829 -36.72 -7.42 -24.89
N PRO A 830 -38.04 -7.43 -25.14
CA PRO A 830 -38.96 -6.45 -24.57
C PRO A 830 -39.17 -6.68 -23.07
N VAL A 831 -39.24 -5.60 -22.29
CA VAL A 831 -39.61 -5.64 -20.86
C VAL A 831 -41.07 -5.19 -20.74
N THR A 832 -41.94 -6.13 -20.36
CA THR A 832 -43.36 -6.00 -19.93
C THR A 832 -44.28 -4.99 -20.66
N GLY A 833 -45.29 -5.53 -21.37
CA GLY A 833 -46.61 -4.88 -21.50
C GLY A 833 -46.92 -3.94 -22.68
N ALA A 834 -46.17 -3.92 -23.79
CA ALA A 834 -46.55 -3.15 -24.99
C ALA A 834 -46.06 -3.75 -26.34
N PRO A 835 -46.82 -3.57 -27.44
CA PRO A 835 -46.44 -4.08 -28.76
C PRO A 835 -45.27 -3.28 -29.38
N GLY A 836 -44.23 -3.98 -29.84
CA GLY A 836 -43.03 -3.41 -30.48
C GLY A 836 -42.79 -3.93 -31.90
N ALA A 837 -42.00 -3.20 -32.70
CA ALA A 837 -41.68 -3.55 -34.08
C ALA A 837 -40.18 -3.46 -34.40
N LEU A 838 -39.58 -4.59 -34.79
CA LEU A 838 -38.22 -4.67 -35.35
C LEU A 838 -38.29 -4.60 -36.88
N THR A 839 -37.60 -3.62 -37.48
CA THR A 839 -37.50 -3.48 -38.94
C THR A 839 -36.05 -3.57 -39.42
N VAL A 840 -35.75 -4.59 -40.22
CA VAL A 840 -34.43 -4.79 -40.83
C VAL A 840 -34.54 -4.63 -42.34
N ARG A 841 -33.67 -3.78 -42.93
CA ARG A 841 -33.57 -3.52 -44.37
C ARG A 841 -32.11 -3.67 -44.83
N PRO A 842 -31.65 -4.90 -45.11
CA PRO A 842 -30.41 -5.12 -45.83
C PRO A 842 -30.67 -4.76 -47.30
N GLY A 843 -29.82 -3.95 -47.92
CA GLY A 843 -29.89 -3.63 -49.34
C GLY A 843 -29.55 -4.86 -50.18
N ALA A 844 -28.30 -4.96 -50.64
CA ALA A 844 -27.81 -6.08 -51.44
C ALA A 844 -27.10 -7.21 -50.64
N GLY A 845 -26.88 -7.07 -49.33
CA GLY A 845 -26.14 -8.04 -48.49
C GLY A 845 -27.00 -9.11 -47.79
N ALA A 846 -26.45 -9.96 -46.91
CA ALA A 846 -27.17 -11.07 -46.27
C ALA A 846 -27.60 -10.82 -44.80
N VAL A 847 -28.60 -11.55 -44.30
CA VAL A 847 -28.96 -11.61 -42.87
C VAL A 847 -28.74 -13.03 -42.36
N LEU A 848 -27.80 -13.21 -41.42
CA LEU A 848 -27.46 -14.53 -40.88
C LEU A 848 -28.46 -15.01 -39.82
N ALA A 849 -28.74 -14.21 -38.78
CA ALA A 849 -29.68 -14.59 -37.72
C ALA A 849 -30.49 -13.41 -37.15
N VAL A 850 -31.78 -13.63 -36.87
CA VAL A 850 -32.64 -12.71 -36.11
C VAL A 850 -33.33 -13.48 -35.00
N GLN A 851 -33.16 -13.05 -33.75
CA GLN A 851 -33.79 -13.62 -32.56
C GLN A 851 -34.69 -12.58 -31.86
N ARG A 852 -35.92 -12.95 -31.53
CA ARG A 852 -36.80 -12.11 -30.69
C ARG A 852 -37.46 -12.98 -29.62
N GLN A 853 -37.39 -12.55 -28.37
CA GLN A 853 -38.21 -13.11 -27.30
C GLN A 853 -39.38 -12.16 -27.05
N THR A 854 -40.60 -12.66 -26.95
CA THR A 854 -41.78 -11.84 -26.67
C THR A 854 -42.28 -12.17 -25.27
N PRO A 855 -42.57 -11.20 -24.38
CA PRO A 855 -43.18 -11.48 -23.07
C PRO A 855 -44.57 -12.12 -23.19
N ALA A 856 -44.98 -12.88 -22.17
CA ALA A 856 -46.31 -13.51 -22.14
C ALA A 856 -47.43 -12.45 -22.20
N GLY A 857 -48.46 -12.71 -23.01
CA GLY A 857 -49.65 -11.83 -23.14
C GLY A 857 -49.50 -10.59 -24.03
N VAL A 858 -48.41 -10.41 -24.79
CA VAL A 858 -48.18 -9.20 -25.61
C VAL A 858 -48.02 -9.51 -27.11
N ALA A 859 -48.73 -8.78 -27.97
CA ALA A 859 -48.62 -8.93 -29.43
C ALA A 859 -47.30 -8.37 -29.99
N GLY A 860 -46.67 -9.10 -30.92
CA GLY A 860 -45.36 -8.76 -31.46
C GLY A 860 -45.30 -8.78 -32.99
N VAL A 861 -44.59 -7.81 -33.62
CA VAL A 861 -44.43 -7.75 -35.08
C VAL A 861 -42.96 -7.66 -35.50
N VAL A 862 -42.48 -8.64 -36.27
CA VAL A 862 -41.17 -8.58 -36.94
C VAL A 862 -41.37 -8.28 -38.43
N ARG A 863 -40.73 -7.23 -38.95
CA ARG A 863 -40.76 -6.87 -40.37
C ARG A 863 -39.38 -6.98 -41.00
N LEU A 864 -39.21 -7.96 -41.87
CA LEU A 864 -38.01 -8.12 -42.69
C LEU A 864 -38.34 -7.71 -44.13
N SER A 865 -37.58 -6.76 -44.66
CA SER A 865 -37.71 -6.29 -46.06
C SER A 865 -36.34 -6.39 -46.71
N ALA A 866 -36.06 -7.57 -47.25
CA ALA A 866 -34.87 -7.89 -48.03
C ALA A 866 -35.13 -7.48 -49.48
N GLY A 867 -34.22 -6.70 -50.09
CA GLY A 867 -34.21 -6.50 -51.53
C GLY A 867 -33.78 -7.79 -52.24
N SER A 868 -32.55 -7.82 -52.72
CA SER A 868 -31.86 -8.98 -53.31
C SER A 868 -31.13 -9.87 -52.27
N ALA A 869 -31.34 -9.59 -50.98
CA ALA A 869 -30.65 -10.20 -49.83
C ALA A 869 -31.07 -11.65 -49.51
N ARG A 870 -30.11 -12.51 -49.12
CA ARG A 870 -30.36 -13.87 -48.57
C ARG A 870 -30.63 -13.82 -47.06
N VAL A 871 -31.68 -14.49 -46.59
CA VAL A 871 -31.99 -14.68 -45.15
C VAL A 871 -31.74 -16.14 -44.77
N LEU A 872 -30.85 -16.40 -43.80
CA LEU A 872 -30.40 -17.75 -43.46
C LEU A 872 -31.11 -18.37 -42.24
N ALA A 873 -31.43 -17.60 -41.18
CA ALA A 873 -32.18 -18.09 -40.02
C ALA A 873 -32.99 -16.99 -39.30
N VAL A 874 -34.20 -17.33 -38.81
CA VAL A 874 -35.07 -16.44 -38.00
C VAL A 874 -35.69 -17.25 -36.85
N GLN A 875 -35.37 -16.92 -35.60
CA GLN A 875 -35.91 -17.56 -34.41
C GLN A 875 -36.79 -16.57 -33.62
N SER A 876 -38.03 -16.93 -33.33
CA SER A 876 -38.96 -16.06 -32.58
C SER A 876 -39.73 -16.87 -31.54
N ALA A 877 -39.48 -16.65 -30.26
CA ALA A 877 -40.25 -17.27 -29.18
C ALA A 877 -41.48 -16.41 -28.84
N VAL A 878 -42.67 -16.98 -28.99
CA VAL A 878 -43.95 -16.38 -28.61
C VAL A 878 -44.57 -17.27 -27.53
N PRO A 879 -44.80 -16.79 -26.29
CA PRO A 879 -45.40 -17.57 -25.21
C PRO A 879 -46.88 -17.87 -25.44
N ALA A 880 -47.41 -18.87 -24.73
CA ALA A 880 -48.83 -19.24 -24.78
C ALA A 880 -49.76 -18.05 -24.47
N GLY A 881 -50.80 -17.85 -25.31
CA GLY A 881 -51.83 -16.83 -25.11
C GLY A 881 -51.66 -15.48 -25.83
N ALA A 882 -50.63 -15.27 -26.66
CA ALA A 882 -50.39 -13.99 -27.36
C ALA A 882 -50.37 -14.12 -28.90
N ALA A 883 -50.90 -13.13 -29.64
CA ALA A 883 -50.88 -13.10 -31.11
C ALA A 883 -49.56 -12.54 -31.67
N GLY A 884 -48.78 -13.36 -32.39
CA GLY A 884 -47.54 -12.94 -33.06
C GLY A 884 -47.65 -12.88 -34.59
N VAL A 885 -47.07 -11.85 -35.23
CA VAL A 885 -47.00 -11.72 -36.70
C VAL A 885 -45.56 -11.54 -37.20
N ILE A 886 -45.09 -12.47 -38.02
CA ILE A 886 -43.83 -12.35 -38.76
C ILE A 886 -44.15 -12.03 -40.23
N ARG A 887 -43.64 -10.90 -40.74
CA ARG A 887 -43.76 -10.50 -42.16
C ARG A 887 -42.39 -10.48 -42.81
N VAL A 888 -42.20 -11.35 -43.81
CA VAL A 888 -41.01 -11.39 -44.66
C VAL A 888 -41.38 -10.99 -46.09
N ARG A 889 -40.73 -9.96 -46.62
CA ARG A 889 -40.79 -9.57 -48.04
C ARG A 889 -39.38 -9.69 -48.64
N GLY A 890 -39.24 -10.46 -49.72
CA GLY A 890 -37.98 -10.66 -50.45
C GLY A 890 -38.13 -10.39 -51.95
N GLY A 891 -37.06 -9.91 -52.60
CA GLY A 891 -36.91 -9.88 -54.05
C GLY A 891 -36.60 -11.26 -54.65
N ALA A 892 -36.42 -11.33 -55.97
CA ALA A 892 -36.15 -12.59 -56.68
C ALA A 892 -34.93 -13.32 -56.09
N GLY A 893 -35.07 -14.61 -55.74
CA GLY A 893 -33.99 -15.47 -55.21
C GLY A 893 -33.66 -15.33 -53.70
N ALA A 894 -34.46 -14.59 -52.92
CA ALA A 894 -34.12 -14.20 -51.54
C ALA A 894 -34.23 -15.30 -50.44
N LEU A 895 -34.77 -16.48 -50.73
CA LEU A 895 -34.96 -17.56 -49.76
C LEU A 895 -34.26 -18.83 -50.27
N ALA A 896 -33.05 -19.10 -49.77
CA ALA A 896 -32.32 -20.34 -50.03
C ALA A 896 -31.76 -20.83 -48.69
N GLY A 897 -32.49 -21.72 -48.01
CA GLY A 897 -32.13 -22.30 -46.72
C GLY A 897 -33.36 -22.60 -45.84
N PRO A 898 -33.27 -23.57 -44.90
CA PRO A 898 -34.35 -23.89 -43.99
C PRO A 898 -34.63 -22.73 -43.02
N VAL A 899 -35.83 -22.16 -43.08
CA VAL A 899 -36.29 -21.18 -42.09
C VAL A 899 -36.87 -21.94 -40.89
N THR A 900 -36.09 -22.10 -39.82
CA THR A 900 -36.56 -22.76 -38.59
C THR A 900 -37.30 -21.77 -37.69
N VAL A 901 -38.63 -21.88 -37.60
CA VAL A 901 -39.46 -21.09 -36.66
C VAL A 901 -39.87 -21.98 -35.49
N VAL A 902 -39.42 -21.65 -34.28
CA VAL A 902 -39.81 -22.35 -33.04
C VAL A 902 -40.95 -21.59 -32.37
N LEU A 903 -42.17 -22.14 -32.40
CA LEU A 903 -43.35 -21.56 -31.75
C LEU A 903 -43.63 -22.27 -30.42
N GLN A 904 -43.86 -21.53 -29.34
CA GLN A 904 -44.23 -22.04 -28.02
C GLN A 904 -45.60 -21.48 -27.58
N GLY A 905 -46.69 -21.77 -28.31
CA GLY A 905 -48.03 -21.29 -27.94
C GLY A 905 -49.13 -21.51 -29.00
N THR A 906 -50.37 -21.16 -28.65
CA THR A 906 -51.61 -21.52 -29.35
C THR A 906 -52.05 -20.58 -30.51
N ALA A 907 -51.38 -19.44 -30.78
CA ALA A 907 -51.80 -18.49 -31.82
C ALA A 907 -50.67 -17.65 -32.48
N ALA A 908 -50.21 -18.00 -33.68
CA ALA A 908 -49.24 -17.21 -34.45
C ALA A 908 -49.51 -17.25 -35.98
N SER A 909 -49.36 -16.12 -36.68
CA SER A 909 -49.56 -16.03 -38.14
C SER A 909 -48.26 -15.63 -38.87
N ILE A 910 -47.84 -16.43 -39.87
CA ILE A 910 -46.67 -16.15 -40.71
C ILE A 910 -47.12 -15.67 -42.09
N TRP A 911 -46.59 -14.54 -42.55
CA TRP A 911 -46.87 -13.98 -43.88
C TRP A 911 -45.58 -13.81 -44.69
N CYS A 912 -45.39 -14.66 -45.69
CA CYS A 912 -44.30 -14.57 -46.66
C CYS A 912 -44.84 -14.14 -48.03
N ARG A 913 -44.34 -13.04 -48.60
CA ARG A 913 -44.64 -12.65 -50.00
C ARG A 913 -43.36 -12.71 -50.83
N PRO A 914 -43.27 -13.63 -51.82
CA PRO A 914 -42.21 -13.60 -52.83
C PRO A 914 -42.36 -12.38 -53.74
N GLY A 915 -41.26 -11.82 -54.23
CA GLY A 915 -41.27 -10.81 -55.29
C GLY A 915 -41.85 -11.36 -56.59
N ARG A 916 -42.47 -10.49 -57.42
CA ARG A 916 -43.00 -10.86 -58.74
C ARG A 916 -41.91 -11.57 -59.57
N GLY A 917 -42.20 -12.80 -60.03
CA GLY A 917 -41.35 -13.56 -60.97
C GLY A 917 -40.54 -14.73 -60.40
N SER A 918 -40.91 -15.34 -59.26
CA SER A 918 -40.12 -16.43 -58.64
C SER A 918 -40.80 -17.81 -58.71
N VAL A 919 -40.08 -18.81 -59.24
CA VAL A 919 -40.35 -20.25 -59.07
C VAL A 919 -39.49 -20.74 -57.90
N LEU A 920 -40.11 -21.41 -56.92
CA LEU A 920 -39.42 -21.99 -55.76
C LEU A 920 -38.64 -23.25 -56.20
N ALA A 921 -37.32 -23.17 -56.28
CA ALA A 921 -36.46 -24.36 -56.38
C ALA A 921 -36.00 -24.76 -54.97
N GLY A 922 -36.55 -25.86 -54.45
CA GLY A 922 -35.99 -26.64 -53.33
C GLY A 922 -36.18 -26.09 -51.91
N GLY A 923 -37.05 -26.75 -51.13
CA GLY A 923 -37.08 -26.66 -49.65
C GLY A 923 -38.35 -26.04 -49.06
N THR A 924 -39.24 -26.89 -48.55
CA THR A 924 -40.40 -26.47 -47.73
C THR A 924 -39.90 -25.90 -46.39
N PRO A 925 -40.42 -24.76 -45.88
CA PRO A 925 -40.06 -24.27 -44.55
C PRO A 925 -40.51 -25.27 -43.48
N THR A 926 -39.57 -25.77 -42.66
CA THR A 926 -39.84 -26.70 -41.57
C THR A 926 -40.24 -25.93 -40.30
N VAL A 927 -41.43 -26.19 -39.77
CA VAL A 927 -41.89 -25.63 -38.47
C VAL A 927 -41.75 -26.72 -37.42
N THR A 928 -40.84 -26.54 -36.46
CA THR A 928 -40.64 -27.48 -35.34
C THR A 928 -41.39 -26.97 -34.11
N ARG A 929 -42.38 -27.73 -33.62
CA ARG A 929 -43.08 -27.43 -32.36
C ARG A 929 -42.29 -28.01 -31.19
N GLY A 930 -41.96 -27.20 -30.19
CA GLY A 930 -41.39 -27.67 -28.92
C GLY A 930 -42.43 -28.40 -28.07
N ALA A 931 -41.99 -29.32 -27.21
CA ALA A 931 -42.83 -30.21 -26.39
C ALA A 931 -43.99 -29.46 -25.70
N MET A 932 -45.23 -29.90 -25.96
CA MET A 932 -46.43 -29.42 -25.25
C MET A 932 -46.73 -30.34 -24.07
N THR A 933 -46.94 -29.78 -22.88
CA THR A 933 -47.66 -30.47 -21.80
C THR A 933 -49.16 -30.51 -22.14
N ALA A 934 -49.80 -31.63 -21.81
CA ALA A 934 -51.14 -32.00 -22.25
C ALA A 934 -52.25 -31.15 -21.60
N ALA A 935 -52.62 -30.03 -22.23
CA ALA A 935 -53.94 -29.41 -22.10
C ALA A 935 -54.18 -28.44 -23.28
N ALA A 936 -55.44 -28.33 -23.72
CA ALA A 936 -55.93 -27.48 -24.82
C ALA A 936 -55.83 -28.06 -26.27
N ARG A 937 -56.66 -29.07 -26.57
CA ARG A 937 -57.27 -29.19 -27.90
C ARG A 937 -58.49 -28.28 -27.94
N THR A 938 -58.47 -27.23 -28.77
CA THR A 938 -59.59 -26.64 -29.57
C THR A 938 -59.24 -25.20 -29.96
N GLY A 939 -59.13 -24.92 -31.27
CA GLY A 939 -58.98 -23.56 -31.83
C GLY A 939 -58.09 -23.49 -33.07
N ALA A 940 -58.68 -23.35 -34.25
CA ALA A 940 -58.01 -23.32 -35.55
C ALA A 940 -57.17 -22.03 -35.78
N GLN A 941 -55.98 -22.14 -36.41
CA GLN A 941 -55.29 -20.99 -37.03
C GLN A 941 -54.61 -21.36 -38.37
N ALA A 942 -54.84 -20.53 -39.39
CA ALA A 942 -54.62 -20.79 -40.81
C ALA A 942 -53.32 -20.19 -41.36
N VAL A 943 -52.59 -20.96 -42.18
CA VAL A 943 -51.57 -20.46 -43.11
C VAL A 943 -52.29 -20.00 -44.39
N ARG A 944 -52.43 -18.69 -44.65
CA ARG A 944 -53.01 -18.18 -45.91
C ARG A 944 -51.92 -17.81 -46.93
N ARG A 945 -51.96 -18.43 -48.11
CA ARG A 945 -51.28 -17.97 -49.35
C ARG A 945 -52.26 -17.13 -50.17
N GLU A 946 -51.91 -15.89 -50.53
CA GLU A 946 -52.67 -15.10 -51.51
C GLU A 946 -52.13 -15.33 -52.92
N ARG A 947 -52.98 -15.78 -53.86
CA ARG A 947 -52.70 -15.78 -55.31
C ARG A 947 -52.79 -14.35 -55.85
N ALA A 948 -51.81 -13.93 -56.64
CA ALA A 948 -51.83 -12.64 -57.33
C ALA A 948 -52.81 -12.70 -58.52
N GLY A 949 -53.93 -11.98 -58.44
CA GLY A 949 -54.84 -11.76 -59.57
C GLY A 949 -54.31 -10.68 -60.51
N ALA A 950 -54.25 -11.00 -61.80
CA ALA A 950 -53.94 -10.08 -62.88
C ALA A 950 -55.14 -9.15 -63.17
N ARG A 951 -54.87 -7.88 -63.46
CA ARG A 951 -55.75 -7.02 -64.27
C ARG A 951 -54.95 -6.59 -65.49
N MET A 952 -55.30 -7.14 -66.65
CA MET A 952 -54.94 -6.64 -67.98
C MET A 952 -56.02 -5.64 -68.43
N GLY A 953 -55.63 -4.73 -69.34
CA GLY A 953 -56.51 -3.74 -69.96
C GLY A 953 -57.60 -4.37 -70.83
N GLY A 954 -58.52 -3.53 -71.30
CA GLY A 954 -59.87 -3.91 -71.73
C GLY A 954 -60.01 -4.57 -73.11
N ARG A 955 -61.16 -5.25 -73.22
CA ARG A 955 -61.71 -6.13 -74.27
C ARG A 955 -61.01 -7.48 -74.46
#